data_AF-A0A0Q7IU24-F1
#
_entry.id   AF-A0A0Q7IU24-F1
#
_cell.length_a   1.000
_cell.length_b   1.000
_cell.length_c   1.000
_cell.angle_alpha   90.00
_cell.angle_beta   90.00
_cell.angle_gamma   90.00
#
_symmetry.space_group_name_H-M   'P 1'
#
loop_
_entity.id
_entity.type
_entity.pdbx_description
1 polymer ?
#
loop_
_entity_poly.entity_id
_entity_poly.type
_entity_poly.pdbx_seq_one_letter_code
_entity_poly.pdbx_strand_id
1 'polypeptide(L)'
;MFFFEVIKQQAFKRGLSLVLSFALILSLISLSGFPTSSVHAATGDSLGLLEIEVNKPVNAVVDLNQATIHISLPYGTLYQMLNVMINPGVTTTLFRSNKLTTISFAASGINKGDAKMDQFSTSGTTLYYLVVTDKNNSMNSRTYTITVTVDMTLPPITGMGANDKYLPLNIRGGEYVWDVMGASKIGNGSTTGSIEGPNTPSSYSGKTWSQSVYDRSGDYPVASTVNEAWLGENMYLQTIGRNDTNALAKYGIANMPGTDKLGTDILRYHEFMPFVTPDGVSRDDGDRGEVGSDRQRLEIKSNTNAASSDANSKGGDIVTHHWRLMLPSETLRFQKDVGDHHAGDFIAPHRFWHIFQLKEIAGNAAGQPVATLSLVSSEGKGQLEFRNNPDGGFADRIKPLFTIPFEQVVDRWLDFDVTILTADNGYIYGKLIDLETGKVLFEGGMTAETYRRPEVENPITGRNERGDLPVESGQQNRSKWGLYRGMYNGAGDAAYADEFQSATMYLSDTYLIKRDKDSYIFHDGWNPKDQPKDIVAWARSKEITVSKGTAFGSLNLPSQLDVTLSTGLTEKVNVTWSSAGYNPDNMGTYRIYGGFNVNSLMNTKNIKPYIDVTLRDLTPPITKAQIDPMPQNGWLNKEASVTLSVYDDLSGVAKTEYRLGDQANWQTYAGPITFTNDGVSRLEYRSIDVVGNIEQTKELIVQIDKSKPVFVLTADGIPLAEGAVFSDDRPITLLLNANDALSGLATKELTLNGERLTNGASVDLAGKLGLHTLRVVITDQAGNTMDESVGLTITATPEGVYKLMDRYIEAGELKSPLVEQLRNSLNQALHQLDKGDKDNAAKHMQDFLKHLNNEPQANNVSAAVMFVLGTDANALITEWSAK
;
A
#
# COMPACT_ATOMS: atom_id res chain seq x y z
N MET A 1 -97.81 43.27 -11.11
CA MET A 1 -96.33 43.21 -11.13
C MET A 1 -95.97 41.89 -11.81
N PHE A 2 -95.65 41.86 -13.11
CA PHE A 2 -94.36 42.26 -13.72
C PHE A 2 -93.20 41.45 -13.14
N PHE A 3 -92.44 40.61 -13.85
CA PHE A 3 -92.39 40.12 -15.26
C PHE A 3 -91.82 38.67 -15.10
N PHE A 4 -92.34 37.55 -15.58
CA PHE A 4 -92.74 37.09 -16.94
C PHE A 4 -91.68 37.25 -18.03
N GLU A 5 -91.37 36.11 -18.70
CA GLU A 5 -90.63 35.96 -19.98
C GLU A 5 -89.16 36.48 -19.99
N VAL A 6 -88.19 35.94 -20.75
CA VAL A 6 -88.11 35.47 -22.15
C VAL A 6 -87.01 34.37 -22.23
N ILE A 7 -87.09 33.24 -22.94
CA ILE A 7 -88.16 32.57 -23.71
C ILE A 7 -87.89 31.04 -23.82
N LYS A 8 -88.90 30.28 -24.27
CA LYS A 8 -88.88 28.87 -24.74
C LYS A 8 -87.94 28.60 -25.94
N GLN A 9 -87.21 27.48 -25.96
CA GLN A 9 -87.00 26.56 -27.11
C GLN A 9 -85.93 25.51 -26.72
N GLN A 10 -86.25 24.23 -26.58
CA GLN A 10 -86.50 23.17 -27.59
C GLN A 10 -85.39 22.12 -27.50
N ALA A 11 -85.79 20.87 -27.30
CA ALA A 11 -84.93 19.72 -27.18
C ALA A 11 -84.09 19.44 -28.44
N PHE A 12 -82.86 18.92 -28.26
CA PHE A 12 -82.52 17.57 -28.74
C PHE A 12 -81.19 17.02 -28.17
N LYS A 13 -81.26 15.78 -27.67
CA LYS A 13 -80.32 14.64 -27.81
C LYS A 13 -78.79 14.84 -27.97
N ARG A 14 -78.10 13.93 -27.26
CA ARG A 14 -76.77 13.30 -27.49
C ARG A 14 -75.53 14.09 -27.07
N GLY A 15 -74.53 13.32 -26.63
CA GLY A 15 -73.16 13.56 -27.10
C GLY A 15 -72.11 13.78 -26.02
N LEU A 16 -71.71 12.65 -25.41
CA LEU A 16 -70.36 12.37 -24.93
C LEU A 16 -69.24 13.29 -25.48
N SER A 17 -68.35 13.70 -24.56
CA SER A 17 -66.87 13.66 -24.69
C SER A 17 -66.06 14.95 -24.82
N LEU A 18 -64.94 14.91 -24.07
CA LEU A 18 -63.58 15.29 -24.48
C LEU A 18 -63.08 16.75 -24.37
N VAL A 19 -62.03 16.84 -23.52
CA VAL A 19 -60.79 17.65 -23.57
C VAL A 19 -60.71 19.04 -22.92
N LEU A 20 -59.53 19.24 -22.31
CA LEU A 20 -58.85 20.44 -21.83
C LEU A 20 -59.30 21.02 -20.47
N SER A 21 -58.37 21.33 -19.54
CA SER A 21 -56.94 20.97 -19.45
C SER A 21 -56.37 21.30 -18.06
N PHE A 22 -55.04 21.11 -17.89
CA PHE A 22 -54.19 21.31 -16.69
C PHE A 22 -54.20 20.11 -15.70
N ALA A 23 -53.26 19.15 -15.76
CA ALA A 23 -52.01 19.08 -16.54
C ALA A 23 -50.96 20.18 -16.24
N LEU A 24 -50.75 20.53 -14.95
CA LEU A 24 -49.54 21.24 -14.50
C LEU A 24 -49.18 21.02 -13.01
N ILE A 25 -49.28 19.79 -12.50
CA ILE A 25 -48.58 19.37 -11.26
C ILE A 25 -47.97 17.96 -11.47
N LEU A 26 -47.19 17.81 -12.53
CA LEU A 26 -46.28 16.68 -12.73
C LEU A 26 -44.95 17.23 -13.26
N SER A 27 -43.84 16.69 -12.74
CA SER A 27 -42.44 17.17 -12.86
C SER A 27 -42.09 18.43 -12.04
N LEU A 28 -40.88 18.40 -11.46
CA LEU A 28 -40.18 19.48 -10.71
C LEU A 28 -40.69 19.86 -9.29
N ILE A 29 -40.66 18.88 -8.38
CA ILE A 29 -39.79 19.04 -7.18
C ILE A 29 -38.91 17.79 -7.07
N SER A 30 -37.75 17.85 -7.74
CA SER A 30 -36.60 17.03 -7.40
C SER A 30 -35.77 17.81 -6.36
N LEU A 31 -35.89 17.47 -5.08
CA LEU A 31 -34.98 17.96 -4.04
C LEU A 31 -34.99 17.08 -2.79
N SER A 32 -33.78 16.64 -2.40
CA SER A 32 -33.37 16.25 -1.05
C SER A 32 -34.25 15.28 -0.24
N GLY A 33 -33.84 14.01 -0.24
CA GLY A 33 -32.98 13.55 0.86
C GLY A 33 -33.57 13.47 2.28
N PHE A 34 -34.87 13.21 2.42
CA PHE A 34 -35.38 12.68 3.68
C PHE A 34 -35.23 11.15 3.69
N PRO A 35 -34.58 10.55 4.70
CA PRO A 35 -34.72 9.12 4.91
C PRO A 35 -36.18 8.86 5.31
N THR A 36 -36.94 8.22 4.42
CA THR A 36 -38.14 7.51 4.85
C THR A 36 -37.66 6.47 5.85
N SER A 37 -37.95 6.68 7.13
CA SER A 37 -37.65 5.72 8.17
C SER A 37 -38.41 4.44 7.89
N SER A 38 -37.70 3.45 7.35
CA SER A 38 -38.18 2.08 7.29
C SER A 38 -38.41 1.65 8.73
N VAL A 39 -39.68 1.59 9.15
CA VAL A 39 -40.07 1.10 10.47
C VAL A 39 -39.87 -0.42 10.46
N HIS A 40 -38.64 -0.83 10.72
CA HIS A 40 -38.39 -2.15 11.27
C HIS A 40 -38.75 -2.07 12.75
N ALA A 41 -39.61 -2.99 13.21
CA ALA A 41 -39.69 -3.24 14.64
C ALA A 41 -38.29 -3.66 15.12
N ALA A 42 -37.85 -3.16 16.28
CA ALA A 42 -36.59 -3.61 16.84
C ALA A 42 -36.70 -5.10 17.16
N THR A 43 -35.63 -5.86 16.94
CA THR A 43 -35.56 -7.29 17.26
C THR A 43 -35.70 -7.51 18.78
N GLY A 44 -36.94 -7.65 19.24
CA GLY A 44 -37.29 -7.77 20.65
C GLY A 44 -38.71 -7.30 21.01
N ASP A 45 -39.35 -6.45 20.20
CA ASP A 45 -40.70 -5.97 20.48
C ASP A 45 -41.77 -7.03 20.15
N SER A 46 -42.73 -7.21 21.06
CA SER A 46 -43.81 -8.17 20.88
C SER A 46 -44.86 -7.65 19.88
N LEU A 47 -44.84 -8.18 18.66
CA LEU A 47 -45.83 -7.90 17.61
C LEU A 47 -47.27 -8.00 18.16
N GLY A 48 -48.06 -6.95 17.97
CA GLY A 48 -49.48 -6.94 18.29
C GLY A 48 -50.24 -8.03 17.53
N LEU A 49 -51.40 -8.47 18.07
CA LEU A 49 -52.08 -9.66 17.58
C LEU A 49 -52.35 -9.65 16.06
N LEU A 50 -52.75 -8.50 15.49
CA LEU A 50 -53.05 -8.33 14.06
C LEU A 50 -51.94 -7.58 13.30
N GLU A 51 -50.74 -7.48 13.87
CA GLU A 51 -49.56 -6.93 13.20
C GLU A 51 -48.82 -8.03 12.42
N ILE A 52 -48.08 -7.61 11.41
CA ILE A 52 -47.30 -8.48 10.53
C ILE A 52 -45.92 -7.88 10.31
N GLU A 53 -44.95 -8.74 10.09
CA GLU A 53 -43.63 -8.35 9.59
C GLU A 53 -43.52 -8.79 8.14
N VAL A 54 -43.26 -7.84 7.24
CA VAL A 54 -43.07 -8.09 5.81
C VAL A 54 -41.60 -7.89 5.50
N ASN A 55 -40.88 -9.00 5.53
CA ASN A 55 -39.51 -9.03 5.07
C ASN A 55 -39.49 -9.26 3.54
N LYS A 56 -38.60 -8.54 2.85
CA LYS A 56 -38.04 -8.89 1.52
C LYS A 56 -38.88 -8.58 0.25
N PRO A 57 -39.07 -7.30 -0.10
CA PRO A 57 -38.59 -6.85 -1.42
C PRO A 57 -37.48 -5.79 -1.35
N VAL A 58 -36.63 -5.73 -2.39
CA VAL A 58 -35.54 -4.72 -2.52
C VAL A 58 -36.06 -3.28 -2.62
N ASN A 59 -37.29 -3.09 -3.09
CA ASN A 59 -37.95 -1.78 -3.21
C ASN A 59 -39.35 -1.77 -2.58
N ALA A 60 -39.47 -2.21 -1.32
CA ALA A 60 -40.71 -2.09 -0.58
C ALA A 60 -40.77 -0.89 0.36
N VAL A 61 -41.85 -0.13 0.29
CA VAL A 61 -42.22 0.87 1.29
C VAL A 61 -43.41 0.33 2.08
N VAL A 62 -43.17 -0.04 3.34
CA VAL A 62 -44.16 -0.63 4.24
C VAL A 62 -44.60 0.44 5.24
N ASP A 63 -45.90 0.78 5.26
CA ASP A 63 -46.52 1.59 6.30
C ASP A 63 -47.58 0.73 7.02
N LEU A 64 -47.15 0.10 8.12
CA LEU A 64 -48.03 -0.74 8.95
C LEU A 64 -49.08 0.09 9.72
N ASN A 65 -48.92 1.41 9.87
CA ASN A 65 -49.91 2.26 10.50
C ASN A 65 -51.08 2.51 9.54
N GLN A 66 -50.78 2.82 8.28
CA GLN A 66 -51.77 2.98 7.21
C GLN A 66 -52.26 1.65 6.62
N ALA A 67 -51.65 0.53 7.02
CA ALA A 67 -51.88 -0.80 6.46
C ALA A 67 -51.66 -0.86 4.93
N THR A 68 -50.59 -0.20 4.46
CA THR A 68 -50.19 -0.18 3.06
C THR A 68 -48.79 -0.76 2.87
N ILE A 69 -48.60 -1.45 1.75
CA ILE A 69 -47.32 -2.01 1.32
C ILE A 69 -47.16 -1.63 -0.15
N HIS A 70 -46.17 -0.83 -0.49
CA HIS A 70 -45.82 -0.53 -1.88
C HIS A 70 -44.60 -1.37 -2.27
N ILE A 71 -44.60 -1.93 -3.48
CA ILE A 71 -43.54 -2.78 -4.02
C ILE A 71 -43.23 -2.26 -5.43
N SER A 72 -42.01 -1.81 -5.69
CA SER A 72 -41.58 -1.51 -7.06
C SER A 72 -40.80 -2.66 -7.69
N LEU A 73 -41.22 -3.04 -8.89
CA LEU A 73 -40.61 -4.06 -9.73
C LEU A 73 -39.71 -3.40 -10.78
N PRO A 74 -38.47 -3.88 -10.99
CA PRO A 74 -37.64 -3.45 -12.11
C PRO A 74 -38.31 -3.74 -13.46
N TYR A 75 -37.96 -2.93 -14.48
CA TYR A 75 -38.40 -3.14 -15.86
C TYR A 75 -38.19 -4.60 -16.33
N GLY A 76 -39.24 -5.23 -16.86
CA GLY A 76 -39.24 -6.63 -17.29
C GLY A 76 -39.66 -7.66 -16.23
N THR A 77 -39.73 -7.26 -14.96
CA THR A 77 -40.13 -8.16 -13.86
C THR A 77 -41.66 -8.35 -13.80
N LEU A 78 -42.11 -9.57 -14.09
CA LEU A 78 -43.52 -9.99 -14.08
C LEU A 78 -44.09 -10.41 -12.71
N TYR A 79 -43.27 -10.61 -11.67
CA TYR A 79 -43.75 -10.99 -10.32
C TYR A 79 -42.72 -10.72 -9.20
N GLN A 80 -43.19 -10.60 -7.95
CA GLN A 80 -42.40 -10.53 -6.71
C GLN A 80 -42.82 -11.64 -5.73
N MET A 81 -41.98 -12.04 -4.78
CA MET A 81 -42.45 -12.78 -3.59
C MET A 81 -42.73 -11.84 -2.43
N LEU A 82 -43.83 -12.12 -1.74
CA LEU A 82 -44.17 -11.56 -0.44
C LEU A 82 -43.95 -12.63 0.63
N ASN A 83 -42.94 -12.44 1.49
CA ASN A 83 -42.84 -13.20 2.73
C ASN A 83 -43.61 -12.46 3.82
N VAL A 84 -44.53 -13.15 4.50
CA VAL A 84 -45.28 -12.59 5.64
C VAL A 84 -44.98 -13.44 6.86
N MET A 85 -44.31 -12.84 7.85
CA MET A 85 -44.18 -13.45 9.16
C MET A 85 -45.34 -13.00 10.05
N ILE A 86 -45.92 -13.96 10.76
CA ILE A 86 -47.20 -13.80 11.45
C ILE A 86 -47.07 -14.23 12.91
N ASN A 87 -47.80 -13.56 13.80
CA ASN A 87 -47.94 -13.98 15.19
C ASN A 87 -48.60 -15.39 15.24
N PRO A 88 -48.13 -16.34 16.09
CA PRO A 88 -48.74 -17.67 16.22
C PRO A 88 -50.26 -17.66 16.46
N GLY A 89 -50.83 -16.58 17.00
CA GLY A 89 -52.27 -16.41 17.23
C GLY A 89 -53.14 -16.13 15.97
N VAL A 90 -52.57 -15.88 14.79
CA VAL A 90 -53.34 -15.48 13.59
C VAL A 90 -53.14 -16.39 12.38
N THR A 91 -54.03 -16.26 11.39
CA THR A 91 -53.91 -16.80 10.03
C THR A 91 -53.86 -15.66 9.01
N THR A 92 -53.27 -15.93 7.85
CA THR A 92 -53.17 -14.96 6.75
C THR A 92 -53.64 -15.53 5.42
N THR A 93 -54.41 -14.72 4.70
CA THR A 93 -54.87 -15.01 3.34
C THR A 93 -54.54 -13.83 2.44
N LEU A 94 -53.76 -14.06 1.38
CA LEU A 94 -53.51 -13.07 0.35
C LEU A 94 -54.56 -13.19 -0.74
N PHE A 95 -55.07 -12.07 -1.24
CA PHE A 95 -56.04 -12.00 -2.34
C PHE A 95 -55.52 -11.10 -3.47
N ARG A 96 -55.93 -11.39 -4.70
CA ARG A 96 -55.81 -10.46 -5.84
C ARG A 96 -56.73 -9.24 -5.68
N SER A 97 -56.60 -8.27 -6.58
CA SER A 97 -57.37 -7.01 -6.63
C SER A 97 -58.90 -7.16 -6.51
N ASN A 98 -59.46 -8.32 -6.87
CA ASN A 98 -60.88 -8.62 -6.76
C ASN A 98 -61.35 -9.06 -5.36
N LYS A 99 -60.45 -9.24 -4.38
CA LYS A 99 -60.73 -9.75 -3.01
C LYS A 99 -61.41 -11.13 -2.93
N LEU A 100 -61.43 -11.88 -4.04
CA LEU A 100 -62.08 -13.19 -4.14
C LEU A 100 -61.09 -14.30 -4.54
N THR A 101 -60.15 -14.00 -5.43
CA THR A 101 -59.12 -14.94 -5.84
C THR A 101 -57.99 -14.94 -4.82
N THR A 102 -57.92 -16.01 -4.02
CA THR A 102 -56.84 -16.25 -3.07
C THR A 102 -55.53 -16.59 -3.78
N ILE A 103 -54.43 -16.14 -3.20
CA ILE A 103 -53.06 -16.56 -3.54
C ILE A 103 -52.57 -17.40 -2.37
N SER A 104 -52.22 -18.65 -2.65
CA SER A 104 -51.67 -19.54 -1.64
C SER A 104 -50.25 -19.12 -1.27
N PHE A 105 -49.98 -19.01 0.02
CA PHE A 105 -48.61 -19.08 0.54
C PHE A 105 -48.06 -20.49 0.33
N ALA A 106 -46.86 -20.60 -0.20
CA ALA A 106 -46.25 -21.87 -0.51
C ALA A 106 -45.70 -22.56 0.76
N ALA A 107 -45.92 -23.87 0.86
CA ALA A 107 -45.21 -24.72 1.82
C ALA A 107 -43.71 -24.84 1.45
N SER A 108 -43.42 -24.77 0.14
CA SER A 108 -42.11 -24.98 -0.49
C SER A 108 -41.75 -23.84 -1.46
N GLY A 109 -41.99 -22.58 -1.04
CA GLY A 109 -41.43 -21.42 -1.74
C GLY A 109 -39.90 -21.40 -1.65
N ILE A 110 -39.27 -20.27 -1.96
CA ILE A 110 -37.83 -20.13 -1.64
C ILE A 110 -37.63 -20.14 -0.11
N ASN A 111 -38.64 -19.76 0.67
CA ASN A 111 -38.82 -20.07 2.08
C ASN A 111 -40.28 -20.51 2.29
N LYS A 112 -40.52 -21.18 3.42
CA LYS A 112 -41.84 -21.35 4.01
C LYS A 112 -42.48 -19.98 4.29
N GLY A 113 -43.70 -19.76 3.80
CA GLY A 113 -44.44 -18.50 4.00
C GLY A 113 -44.25 -17.43 2.91
N ASP A 114 -43.68 -17.78 1.76
CA ASP A 114 -43.65 -16.92 0.57
C ASP A 114 -44.95 -17.05 -0.26
N ALA A 115 -45.49 -15.94 -0.79
CA ALA A 115 -46.55 -15.93 -1.82
C ALA A 115 -46.10 -15.21 -3.08
N LYS A 116 -46.41 -15.80 -4.25
CA LYS A 116 -46.10 -15.24 -5.58
C LYS A 116 -47.11 -14.17 -5.98
N MET A 117 -46.66 -12.93 -6.08
CA MET A 117 -47.46 -11.77 -6.50
C MET A 117 -47.14 -11.43 -7.96
N ASP A 118 -48.08 -11.66 -8.86
CA ASP A 118 -47.95 -11.43 -10.30
C ASP A 118 -48.13 -9.95 -10.73
N GLN A 119 -47.96 -9.66 -12.01
CA GLN A 119 -48.35 -8.40 -12.65
C GLN A 119 -49.50 -8.68 -13.62
N PHE A 120 -50.59 -7.91 -13.52
CA PHE A 120 -51.76 -8.08 -14.42
C PHE A 120 -51.89 -7.00 -15.50
N SER A 121 -51.37 -5.80 -15.27
CA SER A 121 -51.46 -4.71 -16.26
C SER A 121 -50.12 -4.53 -16.95
N THR A 122 -50.11 -4.50 -18.29
CA THR A 122 -48.90 -4.39 -19.12
C THR A 122 -48.23 -3.01 -19.05
N SER A 123 -48.82 -2.04 -18.35
CA SER A 123 -48.36 -0.65 -18.30
C SER A 123 -48.76 0.10 -17.02
N GLY A 124 -48.81 -0.58 -15.86
CA GLY A 124 -49.17 0.09 -14.60
C GLY A 124 -49.32 -0.78 -13.36
N THR A 125 -49.90 -0.18 -12.33
CA THR A 125 -50.03 -0.70 -10.97
C THR A 125 -50.98 -1.89 -10.84
N THR A 126 -50.56 -2.92 -10.10
CA THR A 126 -51.38 -4.08 -9.72
C THR A 126 -51.66 -4.06 -8.21
N LEU A 127 -52.89 -4.39 -7.80
CA LEU A 127 -53.32 -4.36 -6.38
C LEU A 127 -53.58 -5.76 -5.82
N TYR A 128 -53.24 -5.94 -4.54
CA TYR A 128 -53.49 -7.15 -3.75
C TYR A 128 -53.93 -6.78 -2.34
N TYR A 129 -54.55 -7.73 -1.64
CA TYR A 129 -55.03 -7.53 -0.28
C TYR A 129 -54.60 -8.68 0.62
N LEU A 130 -53.78 -8.40 1.62
CA LEU A 130 -53.38 -9.37 2.64
C LEU A 130 -54.29 -9.22 3.85
N VAL A 131 -55.08 -10.24 4.12
CA VAL A 131 -56.00 -10.28 5.28
C VAL A 131 -55.36 -11.12 6.38
N VAL A 132 -55.26 -10.54 7.58
CA VAL A 132 -54.77 -11.16 8.81
C VAL A 132 -55.96 -11.34 9.75
N THR A 133 -56.18 -12.56 10.26
CA THR A 133 -57.38 -12.90 11.06
C THR A 133 -56.98 -13.64 12.33
N ASP A 134 -57.58 -13.27 13.46
CA ASP A 134 -57.46 -13.98 14.74
C ASP A 134 -58.01 -15.40 14.65
N LYS A 135 -57.20 -16.40 15.02
CA LYS A 135 -57.58 -17.82 15.01
C LYS A 135 -58.79 -18.12 15.90
N ASN A 136 -58.99 -17.33 16.95
CA ASN A 136 -60.05 -17.52 17.94
C ASN A 136 -61.29 -16.65 17.66
N ASN A 137 -61.19 -15.68 16.75
CA ASN A 137 -62.28 -14.77 16.41
C ASN A 137 -62.21 -14.35 14.93
N SER A 138 -62.91 -15.06 14.05
CA SER A 138 -62.91 -14.77 12.61
C SER A 138 -63.51 -13.42 12.22
N MET A 139 -64.21 -12.72 13.12
CA MET A 139 -64.67 -11.35 12.93
C MET A 139 -63.58 -10.31 13.20
N ASN A 140 -62.51 -10.70 13.91
CA ASN A 140 -61.37 -9.85 14.25
C ASN A 140 -60.27 -10.00 13.19
N SER A 141 -60.27 -9.11 12.20
CA SER A 141 -59.31 -9.14 11.09
C SER A 141 -58.83 -7.76 10.67
N ARG A 142 -57.63 -7.70 10.09
CA ARG A 142 -57.03 -6.50 9.50
C ARG A 142 -56.65 -6.77 8.05
N THR A 143 -56.94 -5.83 7.16
CA THR A 143 -56.55 -5.92 5.73
C THR A 143 -55.44 -4.93 5.43
N TYR A 144 -54.37 -5.40 4.82
CA TYR A 144 -53.27 -4.61 4.29
C TYR A 144 -53.41 -4.51 2.76
N THR A 145 -53.32 -3.31 2.21
CA THR A 145 -53.39 -3.07 0.76
C THR A 145 -51.97 -3.10 0.20
N ILE A 146 -51.69 -4.04 -0.70
CA ILE A 146 -50.39 -4.15 -1.35
C ILE A 146 -50.50 -3.62 -2.79
N THR A 147 -49.56 -2.75 -3.15
CA THR A 147 -49.52 -2.01 -4.41
C THR A 147 -48.23 -2.34 -5.13
N VAL A 148 -48.31 -3.05 -6.26
CA VAL A 148 -47.14 -3.47 -7.07
C VAL A 148 -47.05 -2.57 -8.31
N THR A 149 -45.97 -1.80 -8.43
CA THR A 149 -45.66 -0.95 -9.59
C THR A 149 -44.52 -1.55 -10.40
N VAL A 150 -44.42 -1.21 -11.70
CA VAL A 150 -43.23 -1.51 -12.51
C VAL A 150 -42.55 -0.20 -12.89
N ASP A 151 -41.25 -0.11 -12.63
CA ASP A 151 -40.42 1.02 -13.03
C ASP A 151 -40.20 0.99 -14.55
N MET A 152 -40.79 1.97 -15.25
CA MET A 152 -40.70 2.10 -16.71
C MET A 152 -39.47 2.89 -17.16
N THR A 153 -38.80 3.58 -16.23
CA THR A 153 -37.55 4.32 -16.48
C THR A 153 -36.35 3.44 -16.17
N LEU A 154 -35.59 3.09 -17.20
CA LEU A 154 -34.26 2.49 -17.04
C LEU A 154 -33.37 3.46 -16.25
N PRO A 155 -32.74 3.04 -15.13
CA PRO A 155 -31.77 3.88 -14.44
C PRO A 155 -30.55 4.13 -15.36
N PRO A 156 -29.96 5.33 -15.36
CA PRO A 156 -28.73 5.59 -16.11
C PRO A 156 -27.54 4.92 -15.41
N ILE A 157 -26.97 3.88 -16.02
CA ILE A 157 -25.84 3.12 -15.44
C ILE A 157 -24.54 3.46 -16.18
N THR A 158 -23.62 4.15 -15.51
CA THR A 158 -22.21 4.20 -15.91
C THR A 158 -21.49 2.94 -15.46
N GLY A 159 -21.07 2.08 -16.41
CA GLY A 159 -20.08 1.02 -16.15
C GLY A 159 -20.44 -0.42 -16.53
N MET A 160 -21.68 -0.70 -16.98
CA MET A 160 -22.11 -2.03 -17.44
C MET A 160 -22.81 -1.99 -18.80
N GLY A 161 -22.98 -3.17 -19.43
CA GLY A 161 -23.34 -3.34 -20.84
C GLY A 161 -24.85 -3.27 -21.14
N ALA A 162 -25.19 -3.13 -22.42
CA ALA A 162 -26.54 -2.74 -22.87
C ALA A 162 -27.62 -3.84 -22.86
N ASN A 163 -27.37 -5.03 -22.29
CA ASN A 163 -28.22 -6.22 -22.47
C ASN A 163 -28.83 -6.79 -21.17
N ASP A 164 -28.81 -6.05 -20.07
CA ASP A 164 -29.40 -6.49 -18.79
C ASP A 164 -30.95 -6.52 -18.86
N LYS A 165 -31.50 -7.66 -19.32
CA LYS A 165 -32.95 -7.94 -19.28
C LYS A 165 -33.28 -8.77 -18.04
N TYR A 166 -33.72 -8.09 -16.99
CA TYR A 166 -34.24 -8.77 -15.80
C TYR A 166 -35.46 -9.62 -16.16
N LEU A 167 -35.27 -10.94 -16.23
CA LEU A 167 -36.35 -11.90 -16.06
C LEU A 167 -37.00 -11.72 -14.69
N PRO A 168 -38.25 -12.19 -14.48
CA PRO A 168 -38.87 -12.16 -13.16
C PRO A 168 -38.18 -13.15 -12.22
N LEU A 169 -37.20 -12.62 -11.50
CA LEU A 169 -36.33 -13.34 -10.61
C LEU A 169 -36.90 -13.24 -9.19
N ASN A 170 -37.02 -14.38 -8.53
CA ASN A 170 -37.54 -14.48 -7.18
C ASN A 170 -36.47 -13.99 -6.19
N ILE A 171 -36.40 -12.67 -6.04
CA ILE A 171 -35.41 -11.96 -5.24
C ILE A 171 -36.02 -11.36 -3.98
N ARG A 172 -35.21 -11.33 -2.94
CA ARG A 172 -35.57 -10.80 -1.62
C ARG A 172 -34.82 -9.52 -1.32
N GLY A 173 -35.31 -8.74 -0.35
CA GLY A 173 -34.50 -7.69 0.24
C GLY A 173 -33.21 -8.28 0.81
N GLY A 174 -32.06 -7.70 0.46
CA GLY A 174 -30.73 -8.23 0.77
C GLY A 174 -30.19 -9.28 -0.22
N GLU A 175 -30.99 -9.73 -1.20
CA GLU A 175 -30.53 -10.61 -2.29
C GLU A 175 -30.21 -9.82 -3.56
N TYR A 176 -29.27 -10.34 -4.33
CA TYR A 176 -28.76 -9.73 -5.55
C TYR A 176 -28.75 -10.76 -6.68
N VAL A 177 -29.04 -10.32 -7.90
CA VAL A 177 -29.04 -11.19 -9.08
C VAL A 177 -28.20 -10.63 -10.20
N TRP A 178 -27.48 -11.55 -10.85
CA TRP A 178 -26.79 -11.33 -12.10
C TRP A 178 -27.36 -12.28 -13.13
N ASP A 179 -27.91 -11.72 -14.21
CA ASP A 179 -28.03 -12.48 -15.46
C ASP A 179 -26.61 -12.72 -15.96
N VAL A 180 -26.19 -13.99 -16.03
CA VAL A 180 -24.84 -14.34 -16.49
C VAL A 180 -24.72 -14.03 -17.99
N MET A 181 -25.82 -14.00 -18.73
CA MET A 181 -25.85 -13.64 -20.16
C MET A 181 -25.55 -12.15 -20.38
N GLY A 182 -26.07 -11.26 -19.51
CA GLY A 182 -25.81 -9.82 -19.53
C GLY A 182 -24.46 -9.41 -18.90
N ALA A 183 -24.11 -10.04 -17.77
CA ALA A 183 -22.92 -9.71 -16.99
C ALA A 183 -21.62 -10.36 -17.50
N SER A 184 -21.70 -11.44 -18.29
CA SER A 184 -20.48 -12.11 -18.77
C SER A 184 -19.77 -11.32 -19.86
N LYS A 185 -18.57 -10.84 -19.52
CA LYS A 185 -17.46 -10.92 -20.48
C LYS A 185 -17.01 -12.39 -20.51
N ILE A 186 -16.80 -12.97 -21.70
CA ILE A 186 -16.08 -14.24 -21.78
C ILE A 186 -14.72 -14.07 -21.11
N GLY A 187 -14.42 -14.95 -20.15
CA GLY A 187 -13.29 -14.80 -19.24
C GLY A 187 -12.17 -15.77 -19.52
N ASN A 188 -10.93 -15.28 -19.44
CA ASN A 188 -9.71 -16.05 -19.66
C ASN A 188 -9.46 -17.12 -18.57
N GLY A 189 -8.50 -18.03 -18.79
CA GLY A 189 -8.19 -19.19 -17.95
C GLY A 189 -6.70 -19.57 -17.94
N SER A 190 -5.84 -18.57 -17.70
CA SER A 190 -4.37 -18.61 -17.51
C SER A 190 -3.52 -19.17 -18.66
N THR A 191 -2.56 -18.32 -19.09
CA THR A 191 -1.55 -18.53 -20.15
C THR A 191 -2.11 -18.84 -21.55
N THR A 192 -1.62 -18.10 -22.54
CA THR A 192 -1.96 -18.24 -23.98
C THR A 192 -3.45 -18.30 -24.37
N GLY A 193 -4.31 -17.53 -23.67
CA GLY A 193 -5.21 -16.48 -24.21
C GLY A 193 -6.45 -16.82 -25.08
N SER A 194 -7.47 -15.94 -24.98
CA SER A 194 -8.49 -15.62 -26.02
C SER A 194 -9.55 -14.62 -25.52
N ILE A 195 -10.10 -13.82 -26.47
CA ILE A 195 -11.25 -12.87 -26.38
C ILE A 195 -11.25 -11.87 -25.20
N GLU A 196 -10.90 -10.61 -25.50
CA GLU A 196 -10.92 -9.49 -24.55
C GLU A 196 -12.15 -8.56 -24.71
N GLY A 197 -13.32 -8.99 -24.25
CA GLY A 197 -14.50 -8.14 -24.12
C GLY A 197 -15.05 -7.55 -25.44
N PRO A 198 -15.95 -6.54 -25.36
CA PRO A 198 -16.75 -6.10 -26.53
C PRO A 198 -15.94 -5.56 -27.71
N ASN A 199 -14.83 -4.86 -27.43
CA ASN A 199 -14.15 -3.97 -28.39
C ASN A 199 -12.66 -4.28 -28.61
N THR A 200 -12.03 -5.17 -27.84
CA THR A 200 -10.66 -5.59 -28.13
C THR A 200 -10.70 -6.81 -29.05
N PRO A 201 -9.94 -6.81 -30.16
CA PRO A 201 -9.78 -8.00 -30.98
C PRO A 201 -9.24 -9.16 -30.15
N SER A 202 -9.78 -10.37 -30.32
CA SER A 202 -9.13 -11.58 -29.84
C SER A 202 -7.75 -11.66 -30.48
N SER A 203 -6.71 -11.90 -29.68
CA SER A 203 -5.33 -12.10 -30.14
C SER A 203 -5.13 -13.34 -31.02
N TYR A 204 -6.21 -14.09 -31.29
CA TYR A 204 -6.22 -15.36 -32.04
C TYR A 204 -6.92 -15.20 -33.39
N SER A 205 -8.15 -14.69 -33.41
CA SER A 205 -8.91 -14.47 -34.65
C SER A 205 -8.67 -13.09 -35.28
N GLY A 206 -7.98 -12.18 -34.58
CA GLY A 206 -7.83 -10.78 -34.98
C GLY A 206 -9.15 -9.99 -34.99
N LYS A 207 -10.21 -10.55 -34.42
CA LYS A 207 -11.59 -10.03 -34.48
C LYS A 207 -12.18 -9.78 -33.09
N THR A 208 -12.97 -8.71 -32.95
CA THR A 208 -13.63 -8.36 -31.68
C THR A 208 -14.75 -9.35 -31.32
N TRP A 209 -15.26 -9.28 -30.08
CA TRP A 209 -16.47 -9.98 -29.67
C TRP A 209 -17.65 -9.72 -30.63
N SER A 210 -17.88 -8.45 -30.99
CA SER A 210 -18.90 -8.03 -31.96
C SER A 210 -18.71 -8.57 -33.39
N GLN A 211 -17.53 -9.10 -33.72
CA GLN A 211 -17.23 -9.76 -35.00
C GLN A 211 -17.18 -11.29 -34.87
N SER A 212 -17.28 -11.83 -33.66
CA SER A 212 -17.27 -13.27 -33.35
C SER A 212 -18.67 -13.79 -32.99
N VAL A 213 -19.54 -12.91 -32.48
CA VAL A 213 -20.99 -13.17 -32.35
C VAL A 213 -21.64 -13.08 -33.72
N TYR A 214 -22.12 -14.21 -34.23
CA TYR A 214 -23.08 -14.23 -35.33
C TYR A 214 -24.48 -13.88 -34.78
N ASP A 215 -24.79 -12.59 -34.77
CA ASP A 215 -26.18 -12.15 -34.58
C ASP A 215 -27.02 -12.57 -35.81
N ARG A 216 -28.20 -13.12 -35.55
CA ARG A 216 -29.21 -13.50 -36.56
C ARG A 216 -30.54 -12.77 -36.36
N SER A 217 -30.59 -11.72 -35.55
CA SER A 217 -31.80 -10.96 -35.21
C SER A 217 -32.50 -10.27 -36.40
N GLY A 218 -31.87 -10.20 -37.58
CA GLY A 218 -32.58 -10.03 -38.86
C GLY A 218 -31.98 -9.03 -39.86
N ASP A 219 -31.09 -8.13 -39.44
CA ASP A 219 -30.71 -6.95 -40.23
C ASP A 219 -29.28 -6.96 -40.85
N TYR A 220 -28.64 -8.14 -40.99
CA TYR A 220 -27.39 -8.31 -41.76
C TYR A 220 -27.52 -9.47 -42.77
N PRO A 221 -26.72 -9.50 -43.86
CA PRO A 221 -27.13 -10.10 -45.13
C PRO A 221 -27.25 -11.62 -45.10
N VAL A 222 -28.09 -12.10 -46.02
CA VAL A 222 -28.46 -13.50 -46.24
C VAL A 222 -27.23 -14.42 -46.19
N ALA A 223 -27.36 -15.54 -45.48
CA ALA A 223 -26.26 -16.46 -45.15
C ALA A 223 -25.48 -17.07 -46.35
N SER A 224 -25.89 -16.80 -47.60
CA SER A 224 -25.23 -17.21 -48.83
C SER A 224 -23.99 -16.39 -49.21
N THR A 225 -23.67 -15.31 -48.49
CA THR A 225 -22.48 -14.47 -48.76
C THR A 225 -21.26 -14.79 -47.88
N VAL A 226 -21.39 -15.73 -46.95
CA VAL A 226 -20.29 -16.18 -46.09
C VAL A 226 -19.62 -17.38 -46.74
N ASN A 227 -18.34 -17.26 -47.09
CA ASN A 227 -17.59 -18.39 -47.64
C ASN A 227 -17.48 -19.51 -46.59
N GLU A 228 -17.97 -20.71 -46.87
CA GLU A 228 -17.95 -21.84 -45.93
C GLU A 228 -16.53 -22.24 -45.51
N ALA A 229 -15.50 -21.90 -46.30
CA ALA A 229 -14.10 -22.04 -45.90
C ALA A 229 -13.70 -21.18 -44.67
N TRP A 230 -14.54 -20.22 -44.25
CA TRP A 230 -14.37 -19.45 -43.02
C TRP A 230 -14.94 -20.14 -41.77
N LEU A 231 -15.63 -21.28 -41.92
CA LEU A 231 -16.17 -22.07 -40.80
C LEU A 231 -15.13 -23.00 -40.16
N GLY A 232 -13.92 -23.08 -40.72
CA GLY A 232 -12.85 -23.96 -40.27
C GLY A 232 -12.03 -23.43 -39.09
N GLU A 233 -12.66 -23.14 -37.94
CA GLU A 233 -11.97 -23.00 -36.64
C GLU A 233 -12.74 -23.71 -35.51
N ASN A 234 -12.01 -24.44 -34.65
CA ASN A 234 -12.50 -25.72 -34.11
C ASN A 234 -13.44 -25.67 -32.88
N MET A 235 -13.79 -24.49 -32.36
CA MET A 235 -14.82 -24.34 -31.32
C MET A 235 -15.55 -23.00 -31.49
N TYR A 236 -16.85 -22.94 -31.17
CA TYR A 236 -17.58 -21.68 -31.12
C TYR A 236 -18.74 -21.66 -30.12
N LEU A 237 -19.04 -20.44 -29.66
CA LEU A 237 -20.28 -20.09 -28.97
C LEU A 237 -21.18 -19.30 -29.93
N GLN A 238 -22.45 -19.70 -30.05
CA GLN A 238 -23.46 -19.02 -30.86
C GLN A 238 -24.69 -18.70 -30.02
N THR A 239 -25.35 -17.57 -30.31
CA THR A 239 -26.69 -17.28 -29.79
C THR A 239 -27.73 -17.69 -30.84
N ILE A 240 -28.79 -18.37 -30.40
CA ILE A 240 -29.96 -18.74 -31.20
C ILE A 240 -31.16 -18.04 -30.58
N GLY A 241 -31.84 -17.20 -31.36
CA GLY A 241 -33.07 -16.56 -30.90
C GLY A 241 -34.13 -17.61 -30.57
N ARG A 242 -34.74 -17.58 -29.39
CA ARG A 242 -35.74 -18.58 -28.98
C ARG A 242 -37.02 -18.59 -29.85
N ASN A 243 -37.20 -17.53 -30.65
CA ASN A 243 -38.28 -17.37 -31.62
C ASN A 243 -37.80 -17.48 -33.08
N ASP A 244 -36.49 -17.70 -33.34
CA ASP A 244 -35.96 -17.87 -34.70
C ASP A 244 -36.20 -19.32 -35.16
N THR A 245 -37.39 -19.56 -35.70
CA THR A 245 -37.81 -20.87 -36.22
C THR A 245 -36.85 -21.43 -37.27
N ASN A 246 -36.15 -20.59 -38.04
CA ASN A 246 -35.19 -21.02 -39.04
C ASN A 246 -33.89 -21.52 -38.39
N ALA A 247 -33.36 -20.82 -37.39
CA ALA A 247 -32.18 -21.29 -36.64
C ALA A 247 -32.50 -22.52 -35.77
N LEU A 248 -33.65 -22.51 -35.09
CA LEU A 248 -34.11 -23.66 -34.30
C LEU A 248 -34.27 -24.92 -35.17
N ALA A 249 -34.83 -24.78 -36.38
CA ALA A 249 -34.94 -25.89 -37.33
C ALA A 249 -33.58 -26.32 -37.91
N LYS A 250 -32.71 -25.36 -38.27
CA LYS A 250 -31.35 -25.62 -38.77
C LYS A 250 -30.54 -26.49 -37.81
N TYR A 251 -30.67 -26.25 -36.50
CA TYR A 251 -29.94 -26.98 -35.47
C TYR A 251 -30.72 -28.17 -34.86
N GLY A 252 -31.89 -28.51 -35.40
CA GLY A 252 -32.70 -29.65 -34.96
C GLY A 252 -33.40 -29.48 -33.60
N ILE A 253 -33.34 -28.29 -32.99
CA ILE A 253 -33.80 -28.05 -31.60
C ILE A 253 -35.24 -27.51 -31.49
N ALA A 254 -35.87 -27.15 -32.62
CA ALA A 254 -37.22 -26.57 -32.67
C ALA A 254 -38.30 -27.39 -31.95
N ASN A 255 -38.21 -28.71 -32.02
CA ASN A 255 -39.20 -29.64 -31.45
C ASN A 255 -38.67 -30.40 -30.22
N MET A 256 -37.58 -29.94 -29.60
CA MET A 256 -37.06 -30.58 -28.40
C MET A 256 -38.01 -30.33 -27.21
N PRO A 257 -38.34 -31.37 -26.41
CA PRO A 257 -39.17 -31.25 -25.21
C PRO A 257 -38.75 -30.06 -24.33
N GLY A 258 -39.68 -29.15 -24.05
CA GLY A 258 -39.47 -27.94 -23.25
C GLY A 258 -38.92 -26.70 -23.98
N THR A 259 -38.63 -26.75 -25.29
CA THR A 259 -38.13 -25.57 -26.06
C THR A 259 -39.10 -24.37 -26.01
N ASP A 260 -40.40 -24.62 -25.93
CA ASP A 260 -41.45 -23.59 -25.85
C ASP A 260 -41.51 -22.87 -24.49
N LYS A 261 -40.87 -23.42 -23.46
CA LYS A 261 -40.89 -22.91 -22.08
C LYS A 261 -39.72 -22.00 -21.73
N LEU A 262 -38.78 -21.80 -22.66
CA LEU A 262 -37.56 -21.01 -22.45
C LEU A 262 -37.85 -19.51 -22.32
N GLY A 263 -37.24 -18.87 -21.31
CA GLY A 263 -37.42 -17.45 -20.99
C GLY A 263 -36.44 -16.54 -21.74
N THR A 264 -35.22 -17.00 -22.04
CA THR A 264 -34.21 -16.28 -22.84
C THR A 264 -33.94 -16.94 -24.18
N ASP A 265 -33.16 -16.25 -25.01
CA ASP A 265 -32.46 -16.86 -26.14
C ASP A 265 -31.48 -17.96 -25.67
N ILE A 266 -31.02 -18.78 -26.61
CA ILE A 266 -30.26 -20.00 -26.36
C ILE A 266 -28.79 -19.78 -26.71
N LEU A 267 -27.86 -20.12 -25.82
CA LEU A 267 -26.46 -20.32 -26.15
C LEU A 267 -26.22 -21.73 -26.66
N ARG A 268 -25.62 -21.87 -27.85
CA ARG A 268 -25.09 -23.12 -28.39
C ARG A 268 -23.57 -23.11 -28.27
N TYR A 269 -23.05 -23.99 -27.44
CA TYR A 269 -21.63 -24.32 -27.36
C TYR A 269 -21.36 -25.44 -28.35
N HIS A 270 -20.30 -25.33 -29.15
CA HIS A 270 -19.93 -26.38 -30.09
C HIS A 270 -18.41 -26.52 -30.17
N GLU A 271 -17.96 -27.76 -30.20
CA GLU A 271 -16.57 -28.20 -30.33
C GLU A 271 -16.51 -29.18 -31.50
N PHE A 272 -15.56 -28.99 -32.42
CA PHE A 272 -15.37 -29.84 -33.60
C PHE A 272 -14.39 -31.00 -33.30
N MET A 273 -14.29 -31.95 -34.23
CA MET A 273 -13.33 -33.06 -34.11
C MET A 273 -11.87 -32.56 -34.20
N PRO A 274 -10.92 -33.24 -33.52
CA PRO A 274 -9.50 -33.13 -33.86
C PRO A 274 -9.30 -33.38 -35.36
N PHE A 275 -8.46 -32.57 -36.00
CA PHE A 275 -8.29 -32.62 -37.45
C PHE A 275 -6.83 -32.92 -37.83
N VAL A 276 -6.67 -33.74 -38.85
CA VAL A 276 -5.38 -33.98 -39.48
C VAL A 276 -5.15 -32.87 -40.51
N THR A 277 -4.10 -32.08 -40.35
CA THR A 277 -3.75 -31.06 -41.36
C THR A 277 -3.33 -31.72 -42.69
N PRO A 278 -3.40 -31.03 -43.84
CA PRO A 278 -3.13 -31.64 -45.16
C PRO A 278 -1.72 -32.25 -45.33
N ASP A 279 -0.79 -31.95 -44.42
CA ASP A 279 0.55 -32.53 -44.29
C ASP A 279 0.61 -33.83 -43.46
N GLY A 280 -0.54 -34.34 -43.01
CA GLY A 280 -0.66 -35.60 -42.27
C GLY A 280 -0.45 -35.49 -40.76
N VAL A 281 -0.27 -34.28 -40.22
CA VAL A 281 -0.11 -34.07 -38.77
C VAL A 281 -1.48 -34.07 -38.09
N SER A 282 -1.75 -35.05 -37.23
CA SER A 282 -2.90 -34.97 -36.33
C SER A 282 -2.69 -33.82 -35.36
N ARG A 283 -3.57 -32.80 -35.41
CA ARG A 283 -3.57 -31.69 -34.47
C ARG A 283 -4.78 -31.86 -33.56
N ASP A 284 -4.53 -32.48 -32.42
CA ASP A 284 -5.35 -32.31 -31.24
C ASP A 284 -5.04 -30.90 -30.71
N ASP A 285 -5.77 -29.89 -31.16
CA ASP A 285 -5.48 -28.48 -30.86
C ASP A 285 -6.00 -28.06 -29.48
N GLY A 286 -5.56 -28.80 -28.45
CA GLY A 286 -5.67 -28.42 -27.04
C GLY A 286 -5.04 -27.04 -26.82
N ASP A 287 -5.86 -26.09 -26.33
CA ASP A 287 -5.63 -24.64 -26.27
C ASP A 287 -4.75 -24.11 -27.43
N ARG A 288 -5.37 -23.58 -28.50
CA ARG A 288 -4.67 -22.90 -29.62
C ARG A 288 -3.77 -21.75 -29.15
N GLY A 289 -2.57 -22.06 -28.66
CA GLY A 289 -1.73 -21.11 -27.93
C GLY A 289 -0.41 -21.69 -27.44
N GLU A 290 -0.34 -22.97 -27.05
CA GLU A 290 0.93 -23.61 -26.66
C GLU A 290 1.01 -25.07 -27.14
N VAL A 291 2.14 -25.44 -27.76
CA VAL A 291 2.40 -26.83 -28.16
C VAL A 291 2.68 -27.65 -26.90
N GLY A 292 1.64 -28.26 -26.34
CA GLY A 292 1.74 -29.10 -25.13
C GLY A 292 0.62 -28.96 -24.09
N SER A 293 -0.44 -28.17 -24.33
CA SER A 293 -1.57 -28.06 -23.39
C SER A 293 -2.40 -29.37 -23.30
N ASP A 294 -2.90 -29.68 -22.11
CA ASP A 294 -3.65 -30.90 -21.77
C ASP A 294 -5.19 -30.71 -21.75
N ARG A 295 -5.70 -29.56 -22.20
CA ARG A 295 -7.11 -29.14 -21.98
C ARG A 295 -7.76 -28.49 -23.19
N GLN A 296 -9.03 -28.81 -23.43
CA GLN A 296 -9.94 -28.14 -24.38
C GLN A 296 -11.09 -27.50 -23.58
N ARG A 297 -11.41 -26.21 -23.84
CA ARG A 297 -12.29 -25.41 -22.97
C ARG A 297 -13.05 -24.32 -23.74
N LEU A 298 -14.37 -24.30 -23.62
CA LEU A 298 -15.26 -23.23 -24.09
C LEU A 298 -16.26 -22.88 -22.97
N GLU A 299 -15.95 -21.85 -22.17
CA GLU A 299 -16.70 -21.51 -20.94
C GLU A 299 -17.11 -20.02 -20.86
N ILE A 300 -18.37 -19.76 -20.49
CA ILE A 300 -18.78 -18.49 -19.88
C ILE A 300 -18.52 -18.54 -18.36
N LYS A 301 -18.36 -17.36 -17.74
CA LYS A 301 -17.95 -17.22 -16.33
C LYS A 301 -18.69 -16.06 -15.68
N SER A 302 -18.96 -16.16 -14.39
CA SER A 302 -19.54 -15.07 -13.58
C SER A 302 -18.69 -13.80 -13.59
N ASN A 303 -17.37 -13.93 -13.70
CA ASN A 303 -16.44 -12.81 -13.88
C ASN A 303 -15.14 -13.20 -14.60
N THR A 304 -14.37 -12.20 -15.02
CA THR A 304 -13.07 -12.36 -15.71
C THR A 304 -11.87 -11.89 -14.90
N ASN A 305 -12.11 -11.13 -13.83
CA ASN A 305 -11.10 -10.55 -12.94
C ASN A 305 -11.59 -10.65 -11.50
N ALA A 306 -10.73 -11.09 -10.58
CA ALA A 306 -11.01 -11.20 -9.14
C ALA A 306 -11.48 -9.89 -8.50
N ALA A 307 -11.16 -8.73 -9.09
CA ALA A 307 -11.65 -7.41 -8.66
C ALA A 307 -13.17 -7.20 -8.88
N SER A 308 -13.79 -7.93 -9.81
CA SER A 308 -15.24 -7.88 -10.10
C SER A 308 -15.95 -9.02 -9.38
N SER A 309 -15.98 -8.97 -8.04
CA SER A 309 -16.26 -10.13 -7.19
C SER A 309 -17.74 -10.40 -6.85
N ASP A 310 -18.66 -9.60 -7.38
CA ASP A 310 -20.00 -9.47 -6.79
C ASP A 310 -20.88 -10.69 -7.08
N ALA A 311 -20.80 -11.19 -8.32
CA ALA A 311 -21.41 -12.44 -8.78
C ALA A 311 -20.66 -13.72 -8.30
N ASN A 312 -19.60 -13.59 -7.50
CA ASN A 312 -18.85 -14.72 -6.95
C ASN A 312 -19.24 -14.99 -5.48
N SER A 313 -18.97 -16.21 -5.02
CA SER A 313 -19.15 -16.57 -3.61
C SER A 313 -17.83 -16.55 -2.84
N LYS A 314 -17.85 -15.94 -1.67
CA LYS A 314 -16.78 -15.87 -0.67
C LYS A 314 -17.20 -16.70 0.55
N GLY A 315 -16.32 -16.85 1.53
CA GLY A 315 -16.63 -17.56 2.77
C GLY A 315 -17.89 -17.03 3.47
N GLY A 316 -18.85 -17.91 3.72
CA GLY A 316 -20.16 -17.61 4.29
C GLY A 316 -21.24 -17.12 3.31
N ASP A 317 -20.91 -16.92 2.03
CA ASP A 317 -21.92 -16.58 1.01
C ASP A 317 -22.76 -17.80 0.62
N ILE A 318 -24.06 -17.57 0.37
CA ILE A 318 -24.98 -18.56 -0.19
C ILE A 318 -25.36 -18.09 -1.60
N VAL A 319 -25.20 -18.94 -2.62
CA VAL A 319 -25.52 -18.59 -4.01
C VAL A 319 -26.33 -19.70 -4.67
N THR A 320 -27.53 -19.36 -5.16
CA THR A 320 -28.29 -20.18 -6.11
C THR A 320 -27.76 -19.94 -7.52
N HIS A 321 -27.52 -21.03 -8.22
CA HIS A 321 -27.13 -21.07 -9.61
C HIS A 321 -28.28 -21.70 -10.38
N HIS A 322 -28.90 -20.96 -11.28
CA HIS A 322 -29.96 -21.46 -12.15
C HIS A 322 -29.50 -21.46 -13.60
N TRP A 323 -29.82 -22.52 -14.33
CA TRP A 323 -29.70 -22.56 -15.77
C TRP A 323 -30.62 -23.62 -16.35
N ARG A 324 -30.96 -23.48 -17.63
CA ARG A 324 -31.54 -24.57 -18.41
C ARG A 324 -30.51 -25.16 -19.33
N LEU A 325 -30.51 -26.48 -19.41
CA LEU A 325 -29.55 -27.27 -20.18
C LEU A 325 -30.28 -28.21 -21.12
N MET A 326 -29.79 -28.32 -22.36
CA MET A 326 -30.10 -29.45 -23.22
C MET A 326 -28.79 -30.05 -23.78
N LEU A 327 -28.69 -31.37 -23.68
CA LEU A 327 -27.60 -32.18 -24.18
C LEU A 327 -28.15 -33.07 -25.32
N PRO A 328 -27.72 -32.88 -26.58
CA PRO A 328 -28.11 -33.76 -27.67
C PRO A 328 -27.52 -35.16 -27.48
N SER A 329 -28.26 -36.21 -27.84
CA SER A 329 -27.73 -37.56 -27.88
C SER A 329 -26.55 -37.70 -28.85
N GLU A 330 -26.53 -36.91 -29.93
CA GLU A 330 -25.41 -36.81 -30.89
C GLU A 330 -24.08 -36.43 -30.21
N THR A 331 -24.11 -35.53 -29.22
CA THR A 331 -22.92 -35.13 -28.43
C THR A 331 -22.36 -36.27 -27.57
N LEU A 332 -23.14 -37.32 -27.39
CA LEU A 332 -22.86 -38.44 -26.50
C LEU A 332 -22.77 -39.77 -27.29
N ARG A 333 -22.54 -39.68 -28.61
CA ARG A 333 -22.28 -40.82 -29.50
C ARG A 333 -20.79 -41.02 -29.73
N PHE A 334 -20.43 -42.30 -29.86
CA PHE A 334 -19.08 -42.73 -30.13
C PHE A 334 -18.61 -42.38 -31.55
N GLN A 335 -17.37 -41.93 -31.69
CA GLN A 335 -16.88 -41.31 -32.94
C GLN A 335 -16.66 -42.30 -34.09
N LYS A 336 -16.33 -43.57 -33.80
CA LYS A 336 -15.95 -44.56 -34.82
C LYS A 336 -16.99 -45.65 -35.08
N ASP A 337 -18.13 -45.69 -34.37
CA ASP A 337 -19.04 -46.85 -34.42
C ASP A 337 -20.52 -46.53 -34.12
N VAL A 338 -21.11 -45.59 -34.88
CA VAL A 338 -22.51 -45.15 -34.78
C VAL A 338 -23.57 -46.21 -35.15
N GLY A 339 -23.16 -47.40 -35.60
CA GLY A 339 -24.06 -48.51 -35.92
C GLY A 339 -24.36 -49.44 -34.73
N ASP A 340 -23.35 -49.71 -33.91
CA ASP A 340 -23.40 -50.75 -32.87
C ASP A 340 -23.55 -50.20 -31.43
N HIS A 341 -23.35 -48.88 -31.24
CA HIS A 341 -23.36 -48.24 -29.92
C HIS A 341 -24.43 -47.13 -29.81
N HIS A 342 -25.13 -47.10 -28.67
CA HIS A 342 -26.20 -46.17 -28.36
C HIS A 342 -25.66 -44.88 -27.70
N ALA A 343 -26.52 -43.87 -27.58
CA ALA A 343 -26.17 -42.63 -26.89
C ALA A 343 -25.83 -42.89 -25.42
N GLY A 344 -24.61 -42.53 -25.02
CA GLY A 344 -24.09 -42.82 -23.68
C GLY A 344 -23.43 -44.18 -23.51
N ASP A 345 -23.03 -44.88 -24.58
CA ASP A 345 -22.11 -46.02 -24.47
C ASP A 345 -20.64 -45.54 -24.45
N PHE A 346 -19.80 -46.11 -23.60
CA PHE A 346 -18.39 -45.74 -23.40
C PHE A 346 -17.47 -46.96 -23.42
N ILE A 347 -16.37 -46.90 -24.19
CA ILE A 347 -15.39 -48.01 -24.30
C ILE A 347 -14.51 -48.16 -23.04
N ALA A 348 -14.22 -47.06 -22.35
CA ALA A 348 -13.46 -47.06 -21.10
C ALA A 348 -14.16 -46.22 -20.01
N PRO A 349 -14.19 -46.68 -18.74
CA PRO A 349 -14.50 -45.81 -17.62
C PRO A 349 -13.38 -44.77 -17.44
N HIS A 350 -13.67 -43.68 -16.72
CA HIS A 350 -12.72 -42.61 -16.35
C HIS A 350 -12.47 -41.48 -17.37
N ARG A 351 -13.46 -41.11 -18.21
CA ARG A 351 -13.46 -39.78 -18.83
C ARG A 351 -14.59 -38.93 -18.29
N PHE A 352 -14.26 -37.69 -17.97
CA PHE A 352 -15.23 -36.69 -17.55
C PHE A 352 -15.12 -35.43 -18.40
N TRP A 353 -16.27 -34.84 -18.68
CA TRP A 353 -16.39 -33.46 -19.13
C TRP A 353 -16.99 -32.68 -17.97
N HIS A 354 -16.44 -31.52 -17.62
CA HIS A 354 -17.19 -30.58 -16.79
C HIS A 354 -18.04 -29.71 -17.71
N ILE A 355 -19.34 -29.59 -17.41
CA ILE A 355 -20.26 -28.67 -18.11
C ILE A 355 -20.71 -27.50 -17.21
N PHE A 356 -20.54 -27.64 -15.90
CA PHE A 356 -20.52 -26.55 -14.91
C PHE A 356 -19.36 -26.75 -13.94
N GLN A 357 -18.74 -25.65 -13.52
CA GLN A 357 -17.70 -25.62 -12.49
C GLN A 357 -17.92 -24.45 -11.53
N LEU A 358 -17.96 -24.73 -10.22
CA LEU A 358 -17.64 -23.76 -9.19
C LEU A 358 -16.15 -23.88 -8.88
N LYS A 359 -15.36 -22.83 -9.15
CA LYS A 359 -13.89 -22.89 -9.14
C LYS A 359 -13.26 -21.61 -8.61
N GLU A 360 -12.26 -21.76 -7.75
CA GLU A 360 -11.47 -20.67 -7.19
C GLU A 360 -10.82 -19.78 -8.28
N ILE A 361 -10.64 -18.50 -8.00
CA ILE A 361 -9.92 -17.53 -8.86
C ILE A 361 -8.64 -16.94 -8.23
N ALA A 362 -8.50 -16.99 -6.92
CA ALA A 362 -7.34 -16.47 -6.19
C ALA A 362 -7.10 -17.29 -4.93
N GLY A 363 -5.86 -17.76 -4.75
CA GLY A 363 -5.43 -18.63 -3.66
C GLY A 363 -4.34 -19.61 -4.13
N ASN A 364 -3.63 -20.24 -3.20
CA ASN A 364 -2.62 -21.27 -3.49
C ASN A 364 -3.19 -22.64 -3.91
N ALA A 365 -4.51 -22.79 -4.02
CA ALA A 365 -5.12 -24.05 -4.43
C ALA A 365 -4.68 -24.43 -5.86
N ALA A 366 -4.56 -25.73 -6.12
CA ALA A 366 -4.09 -26.30 -7.40
C ALA A 366 -5.05 -26.12 -8.60
N GLY A 367 -5.86 -25.06 -8.62
CA GLY A 367 -6.73 -24.70 -9.73
C GLY A 367 -7.86 -25.68 -10.00
N GLN A 368 -8.17 -26.61 -9.10
CA GLN A 368 -9.27 -27.57 -9.30
C GLN A 368 -10.62 -26.96 -8.90
N PRO A 369 -11.75 -27.36 -9.52
CA PRO A 369 -13.08 -26.96 -9.06
C PRO A 369 -13.39 -27.53 -7.67
N VAL A 370 -14.30 -26.88 -6.94
CA VAL A 370 -14.85 -27.33 -5.64
C VAL A 370 -16.20 -28.03 -5.79
N ALA A 371 -16.93 -27.74 -6.86
CA ALA A 371 -18.13 -28.47 -7.26
C ALA A 371 -18.27 -28.46 -8.80
N THR A 372 -18.81 -29.53 -9.38
CA THR A 372 -18.95 -29.68 -10.84
C THR A 372 -20.23 -30.40 -11.23
N LEU A 373 -20.86 -29.98 -12.32
CA LEU A 373 -21.74 -30.86 -13.10
C LEU A 373 -20.90 -31.50 -14.21
N SER A 374 -20.97 -32.82 -14.32
CA SER A 374 -20.14 -33.59 -15.22
C SER A 374 -20.89 -34.64 -16.03
N LEU A 375 -20.44 -34.80 -17.27
CA LEU A 375 -20.67 -36.00 -18.06
C LEU A 375 -19.62 -37.02 -17.58
N VAL A 376 -20.05 -38.17 -17.06
CA VAL A 376 -19.16 -39.24 -16.57
C VAL A 376 -19.59 -40.59 -17.15
N SER A 377 -18.72 -41.59 -17.06
CA SER A 377 -19.02 -42.97 -17.42
C SER A 377 -18.73 -43.95 -16.28
N SER A 378 -19.63 -44.91 -16.10
CA SER A 378 -19.45 -46.06 -15.20
C SER A 378 -20.02 -47.30 -15.86
N GLU A 379 -19.29 -48.43 -15.78
CA GLU A 379 -19.67 -49.71 -16.42
C GLU A 379 -19.99 -49.60 -17.92
N GLY A 380 -19.33 -48.68 -18.62
CA GLY A 380 -19.57 -48.40 -20.04
C GLY A 380 -20.86 -47.62 -20.33
N LYS A 381 -21.57 -47.12 -19.31
CA LYS A 381 -22.77 -46.30 -19.45
C LYS A 381 -22.56 -44.86 -18.96
N GLY A 382 -23.11 -43.93 -19.73
CA GLY A 382 -23.02 -42.49 -19.56
C GLY A 382 -24.02 -41.94 -18.56
N GLN A 383 -23.53 -41.07 -17.68
CA GLN A 383 -24.28 -40.54 -16.55
C GLN A 383 -23.96 -39.06 -16.34
N LEU A 384 -24.98 -38.30 -15.95
CA LEU A 384 -24.88 -36.91 -15.59
C LEU A 384 -24.76 -36.81 -14.06
N GLU A 385 -23.63 -36.31 -13.58
CA GLU A 385 -23.24 -36.30 -12.17
C GLU A 385 -22.99 -34.88 -11.66
N PHE A 386 -23.68 -34.46 -10.61
CA PHE A 386 -23.29 -33.26 -9.86
C PHE A 386 -22.53 -33.70 -8.60
N ARG A 387 -21.34 -33.14 -8.36
CA ARG A 387 -20.45 -33.59 -7.27
C ARG A 387 -19.69 -32.46 -6.59
N ASN A 388 -19.38 -32.65 -5.30
CA ASN A 388 -18.39 -31.87 -4.56
C ASN A 388 -17.01 -32.53 -4.72
N ASN A 389 -15.99 -31.71 -5.01
CA ASN A 389 -14.59 -32.11 -5.08
C ASN A 389 -13.78 -31.25 -4.10
N PRO A 390 -13.69 -31.63 -2.82
CA PRO A 390 -13.12 -30.79 -1.77
C PRO A 390 -11.66 -30.41 -2.04
N ASP A 391 -10.79 -31.40 -2.31
CA ASP A 391 -9.33 -31.20 -2.35
C ASP A 391 -8.75 -31.30 -3.78
N GLY A 392 -9.56 -31.60 -4.79
CA GLY A 392 -9.15 -31.55 -6.20
C GLY A 392 -8.29 -32.71 -6.70
N GLY A 393 -7.33 -33.19 -5.89
CA GLY A 393 -6.35 -34.22 -6.25
C GLY A 393 -6.68 -35.65 -5.81
N PHE A 394 -7.74 -35.86 -5.02
CA PHE A 394 -8.03 -37.14 -4.38
C PHE A 394 -9.44 -37.64 -4.72
N ALA A 395 -9.52 -38.66 -5.58
CA ALA A 395 -10.79 -39.21 -6.08
C ALA A 395 -11.67 -39.84 -4.98
N ASP A 396 -11.05 -40.42 -3.95
CA ASP A 396 -11.71 -40.98 -2.75
C ASP A 396 -12.48 -39.94 -1.91
N ARG A 397 -12.25 -38.65 -2.15
CA ARG A 397 -12.95 -37.54 -1.49
C ARG A 397 -14.06 -36.91 -2.31
N ILE A 398 -14.26 -37.33 -3.56
CA ILE A 398 -15.37 -36.85 -4.40
C ILE A 398 -16.69 -37.40 -3.86
N LYS A 399 -17.69 -36.52 -3.73
CA LYS A 399 -19.04 -36.89 -3.26
C LYS A 399 -20.09 -36.46 -4.29
N PRO A 400 -20.78 -37.39 -4.96
CA PRO A 400 -21.91 -37.05 -5.81
C PRO A 400 -23.09 -36.60 -4.95
N LEU A 401 -23.72 -35.50 -5.34
CA LEU A 401 -25.04 -35.09 -4.87
C LEU A 401 -26.11 -35.94 -5.55
N PHE A 402 -25.96 -36.13 -6.87
CA PHE A 402 -26.77 -37.04 -7.67
C PHE A 402 -25.97 -37.53 -8.88
N THR A 403 -26.40 -38.68 -9.40
CA THR A 403 -25.91 -39.25 -10.66
C THR A 403 -27.11 -39.86 -11.41
N ILE A 404 -27.34 -39.45 -12.67
CA ILE A 404 -28.54 -39.81 -13.45
C ILE A 404 -28.12 -40.35 -14.83
N PRO A 405 -28.63 -41.52 -15.28
CA PRO A 405 -28.34 -42.07 -16.60
C PRO A 405 -28.74 -41.14 -17.76
N PHE A 406 -27.90 -41.04 -18.80
CA PHE A 406 -28.12 -40.11 -19.92
C PHE A 406 -29.46 -40.29 -20.64
N GLU A 407 -29.95 -41.52 -20.78
CA GLU A 407 -31.28 -41.85 -21.33
C GLU A 407 -32.46 -41.08 -20.71
N GLN A 408 -32.30 -40.55 -19.47
CA GLN A 408 -33.32 -39.75 -18.78
C GLN A 408 -33.16 -38.24 -18.97
N VAL A 409 -32.03 -37.76 -19.49
CA VAL A 409 -31.63 -36.34 -19.49
C VAL A 409 -31.21 -35.79 -20.86
N VAL A 410 -30.99 -36.65 -21.86
CA VAL A 410 -30.65 -36.22 -23.24
C VAL A 410 -31.89 -35.90 -24.09
N ASP A 411 -31.67 -35.17 -25.18
CA ASP A 411 -32.65 -34.76 -26.19
C ASP A 411 -33.90 -34.09 -25.58
N ARG A 412 -33.71 -33.29 -24.52
CA ARG A 412 -34.74 -32.54 -23.80
C ARG A 412 -34.14 -31.37 -23.03
N TRP A 413 -34.96 -30.38 -22.72
CA TRP A 413 -34.59 -29.31 -21.80
C TRP A 413 -34.77 -29.73 -20.34
N LEU A 414 -33.78 -29.36 -19.54
CA LEU A 414 -33.69 -29.60 -18.12
C LEU A 414 -33.59 -28.28 -17.37
N ASP A 415 -34.30 -28.17 -16.26
CA ASP A 415 -34.32 -27.01 -15.36
C ASP A 415 -33.43 -27.33 -14.15
N PHE A 416 -32.35 -26.56 -13.95
CA PHE A 416 -31.43 -26.73 -12.82
C PHE A 416 -31.55 -25.57 -11.84
N ASP A 417 -31.71 -25.91 -10.56
CA ASP A 417 -31.56 -24.99 -9.43
C ASP A 417 -30.54 -25.59 -8.45
N VAL A 418 -29.36 -24.99 -8.33
CA VAL A 418 -28.29 -25.46 -7.43
C VAL A 418 -27.88 -24.36 -6.46
N THR A 419 -28.22 -24.52 -5.18
CA THR A 419 -27.85 -23.57 -4.12
C THR A 419 -26.67 -24.07 -3.31
N ILE A 420 -25.66 -23.22 -3.13
CA ILE A 420 -24.39 -23.56 -2.50
C ILE A 420 -24.07 -22.54 -1.41
N LEU A 421 -23.96 -23.00 -0.15
CA LEU A 421 -23.24 -22.28 0.91
C LEU A 421 -21.75 -22.50 0.72
N THR A 422 -20.96 -21.45 0.61
CA THR A 422 -19.49 -21.48 0.45
C THR A 422 -18.79 -21.45 1.82
N ALA A 423 -18.39 -22.62 2.33
CA ALA A 423 -17.78 -22.77 3.65
C ALA A 423 -16.89 -24.03 3.75
N ASP A 424 -16.10 -24.16 4.82
CA ASP A 424 -15.42 -25.41 5.19
C ASP A 424 -16.47 -26.50 5.46
N ASN A 425 -17.50 -26.20 6.27
CA ASN A 425 -18.69 -27.02 6.50
C ASN A 425 -19.88 -26.50 5.67
N GLY A 426 -19.69 -26.40 4.35
CA GLY A 426 -20.73 -25.93 3.43
C GLY A 426 -21.89 -26.91 3.24
N TYR A 427 -22.84 -26.46 2.42
CA TYR A 427 -24.02 -27.24 2.02
C TYR A 427 -24.30 -27.01 0.55
N ILE A 428 -24.64 -28.07 -0.18
CA ILE A 428 -25.09 -28.02 -1.57
C ILE A 428 -26.48 -28.63 -1.63
N TYR A 429 -27.43 -27.88 -2.18
CA TYR A 429 -28.76 -28.35 -2.54
C TYR A 429 -28.92 -28.30 -4.05
N GLY A 430 -29.54 -29.33 -4.63
CA GLY A 430 -29.84 -29.41 -6.06
C GLY A 430 -31.29 -29.81 -6.29
N LYS A 431 -31.89 -29.17 -7.28
CA LYS A 431 -33.14 -29.59 -7.90
C LYS A 431 -32.95 -29.67 -9.41
N LEU A 432 -33.42 -30.77 -10.00
CA LEU A 432 -33.37 -31.03 -11.43
C LEU A 432 -34.73 -31.52 -11.92
N ILE A 433 -35.28 -30.83 -12.92
CA ILE A 433 -36.62 -31.08 -13.45
C ILE A 433 -36.52 -31.29 -14.97
N ASP A 434 -37.23 -32.30 -15.48
CA ASP A 434 -37.53 -32.43 -16.91
C ASP A 434 -38.53 -31.31 -17.27
N LEU A 435 -38.09 -30.32 -18.05
CA LEU A 435 -38.84 -29.07 -18.29
C LEU A 435 -40.14 -29.33 -19.07
N GLU A 436 -40.20 -30.40 -19.86
CA GLU A 436 -41.40 -30.74 -20.60
C GLU A 436 -42.49 -31.29 -19.69
N THR A 437 -42.16 -32.33 -18.94
CA THR A 437 -43.11 -33.10 -18.13
C THR A 437 -43.35 -32.52 -16.74
N GLY A 438 -42.46 -31.65 -16.26
CA GLY A 438 -42.43 -31.21 -14.86
C GLY A 438 -41.97 -32.30 -13.88
N LYS A 439 -41.47 -33.44 -14.38
CA LYS A 439 -40.98 -34.55 -13.56
C LYS A 439 -39.70 -34.12 -12.85
N VAL A 440 -39.72 -34.14 -11.51
CA VAL A 440 -38.50 -34.04 -10.69
C VAL A 440 -37.64 -35.28 -10.93
N LEU A 441 -36.43 -35.08 -11.46
CA LEU A 441 -35.44 -36.12 -11.66
C LEU A 441 -34.52 -36.26 -10.43
N PHE A 442 -34.25 -35.15 -9.74
CA PHE A 442 -33.58 -35.12 -8.45
C PHE A 442 -34.04 -33.91 -7.63
N GLU A 443 -34.16 -34.09 -6.31
CA GLU A 443 -34.35 -33.01 -5.34
C GLU A 443 -33.74 -33.44 -4.00
N GLY A 444 -32.77 -32.67 -3.48
CA GLY A 444 -32.12 -32.96 -2.20
C GLY A 444 -30.82 -32.17 -1.97
N GLY A 445 -30.29 -32.27 -0.75
CA GLY A 445 -29.07 -31.58 -0.33
C GLY A 445 -28.07 -32.47 0.42
N MET A 446 -26.82 -32.00 0.51
CA MET A 446 -25.72 -32.65 1.22
C MET A 446 -24.77 -31.65 1.86
N THR A 447 -24.16 -32.04 3.00
CA THR A 447 -23.01 -31.33 3.57
C THR A 447 -21.77 -31.55 2.70
N ALA A 448 -21.06 -30.47 2.40
CA ALA A 448 -20.00 -30.44 1.40
C ALA A 448 -18.95 -29.38 1.76
N GLU A 449 -17.67 -29.66 1.52
CA GLU A 449 -16.63 -28.66 1.73
C GLU A 449 -16.49 -27.84 0.44
N THR A 450 -17.03 -26.64 0.43
CA THR A 450 -17.26 -25.82 -0.77
C THR A 450 -16.34 -24.59 -0.83
N TYR A 451 -15.65 -24.29 0.26
CA TYR A 451 -14.59 -23.29 0.31
C TYR A 451 -13.25 -23.97 0.58
N ARG A 452 -12.28 -23.74 -0.31
CA ARG A 452 -10.92 -24.23 -0.13
C ARG A 452 -10.12 -23.21 0.67
N ARG A 453 -9.07 -23.68 1.34
CA ARG A 453 -8.12 -22.89 2.13
C ARG A 453 -6.72 -23.44 1.86
N PRO A 454 -5.66 -22.69 2.19
CA PRO A 454 -4.30 -23.19 2.12
C PRO A 454 -4.11 -24.56 2.74
N GLU A 455 -3.65 -25.49 1.90
CA GLU A 455 -3.29 -26.85 2.29
C GLU A 455 -1.81 -26.91 2.67
N VAL A 456 -1.50 -27.82 3.59
CA VAL A 456 -0.13 -28.14 4.03
C VAL A 456 0.06 -29.65 3.96
N GLU A 457 1.29 -30.10 3.70
CA GLU A 457 1.62 -31.52 3.72
C GLU A 457 1.36 -32.11 5.11
N ASN A 458 0.43 -33.07 5.20
CA ASN A 458 0.20 -33.83 6.41
C ASN A 458 1.20 -35.01 6.46
N PRO A 459 2.15 -35.03 7.41
CA PRO A 459 3.22 -36.03 7.46
C PRO A 459 2.71 -37.44 7.84
N ILE A 460 1.45 -37.59 8.27
CA ILE A 460 0.84 -38.88 8.60
C ILE A 460 0.23 -39.52 7.34
N THR A 461 -0.41 -38.72 6.48
CA THR A 461 -1.12 -39.22 5.28
C THR A 461 -0.29 -39.08 4.01
N GLY A 462 0.75 -38.23 4.01
CA GLY A 462 1.52 -37.85 2.82
C GLY A 462 0.71 -37.02 1.82
N ARG A 463 -0.44 -36.46 2.24
CA ARG A 463 -1.35 -35.68 1.40
C ARG A 463 -1.29 -34.20 1.81
N ASN A 464 -1.50 -33.31 0.84
CA ASN A 464 -1.81 -31.92 1.14
C ASN A 464 -3.24 -31.84 1.70
N GLU A 465 -3.38 -31.25 2.89
CA GLU A 465 -4.64 -31.17 3.63
C GLU A 465 -4.82 -29.79 4.28
N ARG A 466 -6.07 -29.36 4.49
CA ARG A 466 -6.39 -28.04 5.06
C ARG A 466 -6.00 -27.94 6.54
N GLY A 467 -4.89 -27.25 6.79
CA GLY A 467 -4.37 -26.94 8.13
C GLY A 467 -5.13 -25.81 8.85
N ASP A 468 -4.47 -25.17 9.81
CA ASP A 468 -4.98 -24.01 10.55
C ASP A 468 -4.67 -22.65 9.88
N LEU A 469 -4.23 -22.69 8.61
CA LEU A 469 -3.96 -21.50 7.81
C LEU A 469 -5.25 -20.82 7.33
N PRO A 470 -5.33 -19.49 7.43
CA PRO A 470 -6.52 -18.75 7.04
C PRO A 470 -6.69 -18.73 5.53
N VAL A 471 -7.91 -18.45 5.11
CA VAL A 471 -8.30 -18.10 3.73
C VAL A 471 -7.38 -16.97 3.20
N GLU A 472 -6.97 -17.04 1.95
CA GLU A 472 -6.16 -15.98 1.32
C GLU A 472 -6.99 -14.72 1.04
N SER A 473 -6.34 -13.55 1.11
CA SER A 473 -7.01 -12.27 0.89
C SER A 473 -7.58 -12.16 -0.53
N GLY A 474 -8.91 -12.10 -0.63
CA GLY A 474 -9.63 -12.02 -1.91
C GLY A 474 -10.00 -13.38 -2.52
N GLN A 475 -9.72 -14.49 -1.83
CA GLN A 475 -10.14 -15.83 -2.21
C GLN A 475 -11.66 -15.89 -2.35
N GLN A 476 -12.10 -16.47 -3.46
CA GLN A 476 -13.50 -16.50 -3.89
C GLN A 476 -13.67 -17.58 -4.95
N ASN A 477 -14.86 -18.19 -4.98
CA ASN A 477 -15.29 -19.12 -6.01
C ASN A 477 -16.02 -18.38 -7.13
N ARG A 478 -15.61 -18.64 -8.37
CA ARG A 478 -16.30 -18.19 -9.58
C ARG A 478 -17.12 -19.32 -10.17
N SER A 479 -18.27 -18.99 -10.74
CA SER A 479 -19.15 -19.94 -11.40
C SER A 479 -18.84 -19.96 -12.90
N LYS A 480 -18.91 -21.13 -13.51
CA LYS A 480 -18.65 -21.32 -14.93
C LYS A 480 -19.59 -22.32 -15.55
N TRP A 481 -19.96 -22.09 -16.80
CA TRP A 481 -20.73 -23.00 -17.62
C TRP A 481 -20.07 -23.11 -18.98
N GLY A 482 -19.93 -24.32 -19.51
CA GLY A 482 -19.15 -24.53 -20.72
C GLY A 482 -18.61 -25.93 -20.87
N LEU A 483 -18.28 -26.32 -22.10
CA LEU A 483 -17.57 -27.57 -22.37
C LEU A 483 -16.13 -27.43 -21.82
N TYR A 484 -15.77 -28.24 -20.84
CA TYR A 484 -14.39 -28.38 -20.35
C TYR A 484 -14.00 -29.86 -20.38
N ARG A 485 -13.02 -30.18 -21.21
CA ARG A 485 -12.42 -31.50 -21.39
C ARG A 485 -11.01 -31.47 -20.82
N GLY A 486 -10.77 -32.25 -19.76
CA GLY A 486 -9.43 -32.48 -19.23
C GLY A 486 -8.89 -33.79 -19.79
N MET A 487 -7.82 -33.73 -20.59
CA MET A 487 -7.08 -34.93 -20.98
C MET A 487 -6.05 -35.22 -19.89
N TYR A 488 -6.11 -36.42 -19.29
CA TYR A 488 -5.02 -36.88 -18.44
C TYR A 488 -3.95 -37.46 -19.35
N ASN A 489 -2.94 -36.63 -19.65
CA ASN A 489 -1.92 -36.91 -20.66
C ASN A 489 -0.85 -37.90 -20.17
N GLY A 490 -1.23 -39.17 -19.95
CA GLY A 490 -0.27 -40.26 -20.11
C GLY A 490 0.06 -40.45 -21.58
N ALA A 491 1.29 -40.87 -21.89
CA ALA A 491 1.73 -41.06 -23.29
C ALA A 491 0.96 -42.17 -24.05
N GLY A 492 0.15 -42.98 -23.35
CA GLY A 492 -0.78 -43.94 -23.94
C GLY A 492 -2.21 -43.40 -24.15
N ASP A 493 -2.58 -42.29 -23.51
CA ASP A 493 -3.97 -41.83 -23.43
C ASP A 493 -4.41 -40.98 -24.63
N ALA A 494 -3.45 -40.45 -25.41
CA ALA A 494 -3.73 -39.73 -26.64
C ALA A 494 -4.45 -40.58 -27.71
N ALA A 495 -4.25 -41.90 -27.71
CA ALA A 495 -4.97 -42.83 -28.61
C ALA A 495 -6.49 -42.87 -28.37
N TYR A 496 -6.92 -42.36 -27.21
CA TYR A 496 -8.31 -42.27 -26.78
C TYR A 496 -8.92 -40.86 -26.97
N ALA A 497 -8.16 -39.89 -27.51
CA ALA A 497 -8.72 -38.59 -27.88
C ALA A 497 -9.75 -38.71 -29.02
N ASP A 498 -9.54 -39.64 -29.95
CA ASP A 498 -10.34 -39.98 -31.13
C ASP A 498 -11.68 -40.73 -30.86
N GLU A 499 -12.26 -40.61 -29.67
CA GLU A 499 -13.45 -41.40 -29.28
C GLU A 499 -14.77 -40.62 -29.22
N PHE A 500 -14.73 -39.28 -29.19
CA PHE A 500 -15.92 -38.43 -29.06
C PHE A 500 -16.14 -37.59 -30.31
N GLN A 501 -17.37 -37.62 -30.85
CA GLN A 501 -17.77 -36.69 -31.90
C GLN A 501 -17.75 -35.24 -31.41
N SER A 502 -17.93 -34.31 -32.34
CA SER A 502 -18.11 -32.89 -32.06
C SER A 502 -19.16 -32.66 -30.96
N ALA A 503 -18.74 -32.12 -29.82
CA ALA A 503 -19.62 -31.93 -28.68
C ALA A 503 -20.46 -30.66 -28.80
N THR A 504 -21.71 -30.73 -28.38
CA THR A 504 -22.65 -29.61 -28.38
C THR A 504 -23.41 -29.57 -27.06
N MET A 505 -23.52 -28.41 -26.44
CA MET A 505 -24.49 -28.20 -25.36
C MET A 505 -25.25 -26.90 -25.56
N TYR A 506 -26.49 -26.87 -25.11
CA TYR A 506 -27.35 -25.71 -25.21
C TYR A 506 -27.71 -25.21 -23.81
N LEU A 507 -27.55 -23.90 -23.59
CA LEU A 507 -27.93 -23.23 -22.35
C LEU A 507 -28.98 -22.14 -22.60
N SER A 508 -29.85 -21.93 -21.63
CA SER A 508 -30.81 -20.82 -21.59
C SER A 508 -31.06 -20.43 -20.13
N ASP A 509 -31.75 -19.31 -19.87
CA ASP A 509 -32.22 -18.89 -18.54
C ASP A 509 -31.13 -18.95 -17.44
N THR A 510 -29.89 -18.53 -17.76
CA THR A 510 -28.73 -18.71 -16.88
C THR A 510 -28.49 -17.50 -15.98
N TYR A 511 -28.74 -17.64 -14.68
CA TYR A 511 -28.59 -16.55 -13.71
C TYR A 511 -28.07 -17.03 -12.35
N LEU A 512 -27.57 -16.07 -11.56
CA LEU A 512 -27.06 -16.28 -10.20
C LEU A 512 -27.87 -15.45 -9.21
N ILE A 513 -28.33 -16.06 -8.11
CA ILE A 513 -28.94 -15.33 -6.99
C ILE A 513 -28.07 -15.48 -5.75
N LYS A 514 -27.46 -14.39 -5.30
CA LYS A 514 -26.77 -14.34 -4.01
C LYS A 514 -27.81 -14.15 -2.92
N ARG A 515 -27.95 -15.17 -2.09
CA ARG A 515 -28.97 -15.29 -1.04
C ARG A 515 -28.56 -14.56 0.22
N ASP A 516 -29.56 -14.10 0.96
CA ASP A 516 -29.33 -13.49 2.26
C ASP A 516 -28.91 -14.57 3.27
N LYS A 517 -27.61 -14.58 3.59
CA LYS A 517 -26.99 -15.48 4.57
C LYS A 517 -27.66 -15.44 5.96
N ASP A 518 -28.33 -14.34 6.30
CA ASP A 518 -28.94 -14.12 7.61
C ASP A 518 -30.42 -14.52 7.65
N SER A 519 -31.03 -14.96 6.55
CA SER A 519 -32.44 -15.39 6.55
C SER A 519 -32.85 -16.45 5.50
N TYR A 520 -31.90 -16.96 4.72
CA TYR A 520 -32.11 -18.06 3.79
C TYR A 520 -32.11 -19.41 4.52
N ILE A 521 -33.15 -20.21 4.27
CA ILE A 521 -33.23 -21.61 4.67
C ILE A 521 -33.32 -22.40 3.36
N PHE A 522 -32.60 -23.51 3.24
CA PHE A 522 -32.63 -24.34 2.06
C PHE A 522 -34.01 -25.02 1.90
N HIS A 523 -34.35 -25.39 0.67
CA HIS A 523 -35.70 -25.90 0.34
C HIS A 523 -36.07 -27.22 1.05
N ASP A 524 -35.08 -28.03 1.43
CA ASP A 524 -35.22 -29.22 2.27
C ASP A 524 -35.38 -28.92 3.77
N GLY A 525 -35.30 -27.64 4.16
CA GLY A 525 -35.35 -27.16 5.54
C GLY A 525 -33.99 -27.02 6.22
N TRP A 526 -32.86 -27.29 5.54
CA TRP A 526 -31.54 -27.12 6.15
C TRP A 526 -31.24 -25.63 6.42
N ASN A 527 -30.86 -25.32 7.66
CA ASN A 527 -30.67 -23.96 8.13
C ASN A 527 -29.19 -23.66 8.41
N PRO A 528 -28.55 -22.72 7.69
CA PRO A 528 -27.16 -22.33 7.91
C PRO A 528 -26.85 -21.85 9.33
N LYS A 529 -27.83 -21.34 10.08
CA LYS A 529 -27.61 -20.82 11.45
C LYS A 529 -27.49 -21.90 12.51
N ASP A 530 -28.02 -23.10 12.24
CA ASP A 530 -28.01 -24.22 13.18
C ASP A 530 -26.71 -25.04 13.08
N GLN A 531 -25.82 -24.72 12.12
CA GLN A 531 -24.53 -25.38 11.96
C GLN A 531 -23.56 -24.98 13.08
N PRO A 532 -22.74 -25.90 13.61
CA PRO A 532 -21.74 -25.56 14.62
C PRO A 532 -20.64 -24.63 14.08
N LYS A 533 -20.35 -23.55 14.82
CA LYS A 533 -19.26 -22.59 14.55
C LYS A 533 -17.94 -23.06 15.19
N ASP A 534 -17.15 -23.83 14.47
CA ASP A 534 -15.84 -24.30 14.92
C ASP A 534 -14.70 -23.41 14.38
N ILE A 535 -13.67 -23.17 15.19
CA ILE A 535 -12.45 -22.50 14.71
C ILE A 535 -11.68 -23.49 13.84
N VAL A 536 -11.54 -23.18 12.55
CA VAL A 536 -10.83 -24.02 11.57
C VAL A 536 -9.50 -23.43 11.11
N ALA A 537 -9.29 -22.12 11.30
CA ALA A 537 -8.06 -21.41 10.99
C ALA A 537 -7.92 -20.09 11.76
N TRP A 538 -6.74 -19.45 11.70
CA TRP A 538 -6.53 -18.13 12.30
C TRP A 538 -5.47 -17.28 11.60
N ALA A 539 -5.62 -15.97 11.66
CA ALA A 539 -4.70 -15.01 11.07
C ALA A 539 -3.36 -14.98 11.81
N ARG A 540 -2.30 -15.52 11.19
CA ARG A 540 -0.94 -15.48 11.72
C ARG A 540 -0.53 -14.03 12.00
N SER A 541 -0.14 -13.75 13.24
CA SER A 541 0.46 -12.46 13.60
C SER A 541 1.89 -12.36 13.07
N LYS A 542 2.37 -11.13 12.88
CA LYS A 542 3.78 -10.89 12.56
C LYS A 542 4.67 -11.25 13.75
N GLU A 543 5.89 -11.66 13.45
CA GLU A 543 6.96 -11.79 14.44
C GLU A 543 7.20 -10.45 15.16
N ILE A 544 7.50 -10.51 16.45
CA ILE A 544 7.82 -9.34 17.28
C ILE A 544 9.31 -9.37 17.60
N THR A 545 10.01 -8.27 17.39
CA THR A 545 11.42 -8.11 17.79
C THR A 545 11.52 -7.06 18.89
N VAL A 546 12.12 -7.40 20.04
CA VAL A 546 12.32 -6.49 21.18
C VAL A 546 13.68 -6.70 21.85
N SER A 547 14.11 -5.73 22.65
CA SER A 547 15.36 -5.81 23.41
C SER A 547 15.33 -6.93 24.45
N LYS A 548 16.48 -7.58 24.68
CA LYS A 548 16.74 -8.36 25.90
C LYS A 548 16.29 -7.60 27.16
N GLY A 549 15.68 -8.31 28.11
CA GLY A 549 15.10 -7.76 29.34
C GLY A 549 13.64 -7.30 29.22
N THR A 550 13.03 -7.33 28.03
CA THR A 550 11.61 -6.97 27.85
C THR A 550 10.69 -7.94 28.58
N ALA A 551 10.02 -7.48 29.64
CA ALA A 551 9.07 -8.29 30.40
C ALA A 551 7.88 -8.75 29.54
N PHE A 552 7.32 -9.94 29.84
CA PHE A 552 6.22 -10.54 29.06
C PHE A 552 5.01 -9.60 28.89
N GLY A 553 4.63 -8.86 29.94
CA GLY A 553 3.52 -7.89 29.88
C GLY A 553 3.79 -6.67 28.99
N SER A 554 5.05 -6.42 28.61
CA SER A 554 5.48 -5.31 27.74
C SER A 554 5.62 -5.73 26.27
N LEU A 555 5.34 -6.99 25.92
CA LEU A 555 5.39 -7.48 24.55
C LEU A 555 4.28 -6.95 23.64
N ASN A 556 3.26 -6.27 24.20
CA ASN A 556 2.11 -5.71 23.46
C ASN A 556 1.38 -6.73 22.58
N LEU A 557 1.28 -7.98 23.06
CA LEU A 557 0.60 -9.08 22.35
C LEU A 557 -0.88 -8.73 22.10
N PRO A 558 -1.44 -9.05 20.92
CA PRO A 558 -2.80 -8.67 20.55
C PRO A 558 -3.83 -9.42 21.41
N SER A 559 -4.74 -8.69 22.06
CA SER A 559 -5.80 -9.27 22.89
C SER A 559 -6.89 -10.03 22.09
N GLN A 560 -6.94 -9.82 20.78
CA GLN A 560 -7.85 -10.48 19.85
C GLN A 560 -7.13 -10.87 18.55
N LEU A 561 -7.52 -12.00 17.97
CA LEU A 561 -7.11 -12.43 16.63
C LEU A 561 -8.33 -12.68 15.75
N ASP A 562 -8.16 -12.50 14.45
CA ASP A 562 -9.13 -12.92 13.45
C ASP A 562 -9.04 -14.44 13.26
N VAL A 563 -10.16 -15.15 13.41
CA VAL A 563 -10.26 -16.60 13.20
C VAL A 563 -11.22 -16.90 12.06
N THR A 564 -10.89 -17.87 11.22
CA THR A 564 -11.84 -18.42 10.24
C THR A 564 -12.65 -19.53 10.89
N LEU A 565 -13.96 -19.44 10.74
CA LEU A 565 -14.92 -20.42 11.24
C LEU A 565 -15.24 -21.47 10.17
N SER A 566 -15.69 -22.64 10.62
CA SER A 566 -16.27 -23.70 9.81
C SER A 566 -17.34 -23.21 8.82
N THR A 567 -18.05 -22.14 9.18
CA THR A 567 -19.10 -21.49 8.38
C THR A 567 -18.55 -20.65 7.21
N GLY A 568 -17.23 -20.57 7.04
CA GLY A 568 -16.55 -19.72 6.06
C GLY A 568 -16.41 -18.25 6.48
N LEU A 569 -17.07 -17.82 7.56
CA LEU A 569 -16.97 -16.46 8.08
C LEU A 569 -15.69 -16.26 8.90
N THR A 570 -15.25 -15.00 9.01
CA THR A 570 -14.17 -14.58 9.92
C THR A 570 -14.76 -13.79 11.10
N GLU A 571 -14.38 -14.15 12.33
CA GLU A 571 -14.78 -13.44 13.56
C GLU A 571 -13.54 -13.06 14.39
N LYS A 572 -13.62 -11.98 15.19
CA LYS A 572 -12.58 -11.63 16.17
C LYS A 572 -12.80 -12.37 17.48
N VAL A 573 -11.77 -13.10 17.93
CA VAL A 573 -11.82 -13.90 19.16
C VAL A 573 -10.75 -13.45 20.13
N ASN A 574 -11.13 -13.28 21.40
CA ASN A 574 -10.21 -12.93 22.48
C ASN A 574 -9.16 -14.05 22.68
N VAL A 575 -7.90 -13.66 22.89
CA VAL A 575 -6.79 -14.60 23.12
C VAL A 575 -6.16 -14.34 24.48
N THR A 576 -5.95 -15.41 25.24
CA THR A 576 -5.15 -15.41 26.46
C THR A 576 -3.76 -15.96 26.15
N TRP A 577 -2.73 -15.11 26.22
CA TRP A 577 -1.33 -15.50 25.95
C TRP A 577 -0.66 -16.11 27.18
N SER A 578 0.16 -17.15 26.97
CA SER A 578 0.92 -17.81 28.02
C SER A 578 2.38 -17.34 28.02
N SER A 579 2.92 -17.01 29.20
CA SER A 579 4.35 -16.73 29.39
C SER A 579 5.21 -18.00 29.50
N ALA A 580 4.61 -19.19 29.43
CA ALA A 580 5.33 -20.45 29.56
C ALA A 580 6.39 -20.62 28.44
N GLY A 581 7.64 -20.81 28.84
CA GLY A 581 8.78 -20.96 27.92
C GLY A 581 9.44 -19.65 27.49
N TYR A 582 8.86 -18.48 27.78
CA TYR A 582 9.50 -17.19 27.53
C TYR A 582 10.54 -16.87 28.60
N ASN A 583 11.74 -16.47 28.19
CA ASN A 583 12.78 -15.96 29.10
C ASN A 583 13.27 -14.58 28.61
N PRO A 584 12.95 -13.48 29.32
CA PRO A 584 13.36 -12.14 28.91
C PRO A 584 14.88 -11.92 28.94
N ASP A 585 15.62 -12.68 29.76
CA ASP A 585 17.04 -12.44 30.01
C ASP A 585 17.97 -13.13 28.99
N ASN A 586 17.43 -14.05 28.18
CA ASN A 586 18.18 -14.79 27.17
C ASN A 586 17.77 -14.36 25.75
N MET A 587 18.73 -13.96 24.92
CA MET A 587 18.48 -13.69 23.50
C MET A 587 18.10 -14.96 22.73
N GLY A 588 17.32 -14.82 21.68
CA GLY A 588 16.78 -15.91 20.85
C GLY A 588 15.32 -15.70 20.47
N THR A 589 14.79 -16.60 19.65
CA THR A 589 13.38 -16.59 19.21
C THR A 589 12.53 -17.52 20.07
N TYR A 590 11.46 -16.98 20.66
CA TYR A 590 10.54 -17.67 21.55
C TYR A 590 9.16 -17.76 20.92
N ARG A 591 8.61 -18.98 20.82
CA ARG A 591 7.23 -19.19 20.37
C ARG A 591 6.26 -19.03 21.53
N ILE A 592 5.58 -17.90 21.59
CA ILE A 592 4.58 -17.58 22.61
C ILE A 592 3.24 -18.17 22.19
N TYR A 593 2.75 -19.16 22.93
CA TYR A 593 1.44 -19.77 22.66
C TYR A 593 0.31 -19.03 23.38
N GLY A 594 -0.85 -18.95 22.73
CA GLY A 594 -2.10 -18.47 23.31
C GLY A 594 -3.20 -19.53 23.28
N GLY A 595 -4.32 -19.21 23.93
CA GLY A 595 -5.58 -19.94 23.85
C GLY A 595 -6.73 -19.02 23.47
N PHE A 596 -7.59 -19.48 22.57
CA PHE A 596 -8.83 -18.77 22.22
C PHE A 596 -9.85 -18.88 23.35
N ASN A 597 -10.39 -17.74 23.78
CA ASN A 597 -11.47 -17.69 24.77
C ASN A 597 -12.82 -17.89 24.05
N VAL A 598 -13.19 -19.16 23.86
CA VAL A 598 -14.36 -19.59 23.06
C VAL A 598 -15.63 -19.65 23.91
N ASN A 599 -16.45 -18.59 23.88
CA ASN A 599 -17.73 -18.55 24.62
C ASN A 599 -18.85 -19.29 23.88
N SER A 600 -19.11 -18.91 22.63
CA SER A 600 -20.18 -19.44 21.75
C SER A 600 -19.64 -20.12 20.49
N LEU A 601 -18.33 -20.33 20.44
CA LEU A 601 -17.60 -20.99 19.36
C LEU A 601 -17.06 -22.33 19.87
N MET A 602 -16.72 -23.22 18.95
CA MET A 602 -15.98 -24.44 19.26
C MET A 602 -14.51 -24.30 18.82
N ASN A 603 -13.65 -25.17 19.34
CA ASN A 603 -12.28 -25.35 18.86
C ASN A 603 -11.95 -26.85 18.90
N THR A 604 -12.69 -27.65 18.11
CA THR A 604 -12.61 -29.13 18.16
C THR A 604 -11.23 -29.64 17.72
N LYS A 605 -10.56 -28.89 16.84
CA LYS A 605 -9.18 -29.14 16.39
C LYS A 605 -8.10 -28.73 17.40
N ASN A 606 -8.47 -28.15 18.56
CA ASN A 606 -7.53 -27.67 19.60
C ASN A 606 -6.43 -26.74 19.04
N ILE A 607 -6.82 -25.87 18.12
CA ILE A 607 -5.92 -24.89 17.50
C ILE A 607 -5.45 -23.91 18.59
N LYS A 608 -4.13 -23.73 18.66
CA LYS A 608 -3.47 -22.80 19.59
C LYS A 608 -2.77 -21.71 18.78
N PRO A 609 -3.20 -20.45 18.86
CA PRO A 609 -2.47 -19.36 18.21
C PRO A 609 -1.08 -19.23 18.83
N TYR A 610 -0.14 -18.70 18.06
CA TYR A 610 1.21 -18.42 18.55
C TYR A 610 1.78 -17.14 17.94
N ILE A 611 2.75 -16.52 18.61
CA ILE A 611 3.55 -15.41 18.08
C ILE A 611 5.01 -15.72 18.36
N ASP A 612 5.84 -15.65 17.32
CA ASP A 612 7.28 -15.76 17.49
C ASP A 612 7.82 -14.38 17.94
N VAL A 613 8.56 -14.38 19.05
CA VAL A 613 9.13 -13.20 19.70
C VAL A 613 10.63 -13.34 19.75
N THR A 614 11.36 -12.55 18.97
CA THR A 614 12.82 -12.55 18.92
C THR A 614 13.38 -11.50 19.86
N LEU A 615 14.05 -11.96 20.91
CA LEU A 615 14.90 -11.16 21.78
C LEU A 615 16.27 -11.04 21.17
N ARG A 616 16.68 -9.80 20.87
CA ARG A 616 18.03 -9.48 20.40
C ARG A 616 18.55 -8.22 21.07
N ASP A 617 19.82 -7.95 20.84
CA ASP A 617 20.41 -6.65 21.13
C ASP A 617 19.91 -5.59 20.12
N LEU A 618 19.55 -4.42 20.64
CA LEU A 618 19.07 -3.25 19.89
C LEU A 618 19.81 -1.96 20.30
N THR A 619 20.83 -2.07 21.15
CA THR A 619 21.64 -0.94 21.63
C THR A 619 22.98 -0.95 20.91
N PRO A 620 23.33 0.10 20.13
CA PRO A 620 24.64 0.17 19.52
C PRO A 620 25.78 0.34 20.56
N PRO A 621 27.02 -0.08 20.24
CA PRO A 621 28.16 0.14 21.12
C PRO A 621 28.45 1.62 21.36
N ILE A 622 29.17 1.91 22.45
CA ILE A 622 29.61 3.25 22.80
C ILE A 622 31.13 3.36 22.65
N THR A 623 31.59 4.15 21.68
CA THR A 623 33.01 4.50 21.50
C THR A 623 33.34 5.83 22.18
N LYS A 624 34.52 5.90 22.81
CA LYS A 624 35.14 7.11 23.35
C LYS A 624 36.52 7.30 22.69
N ALA A 625 36.85 8.54 22.33
CA ALA A 625 38.16 8.90 21.80
C ALA A 625 38.96 9.68 22.85
N GLN A 626 40.27 9.44 22.91
CA GLN A 626 41.22 10.17 23.76
C GLN A 626 42.43 10.61 22.93
N ILE A 627 42.81 11.89 23.03
CA ILE A 627 44.02 12.45 22.42
C ILE A 627 45.18 12.36 23.44
N ASP A 628 46.35 11.94 23.01
CA ASP A 628 47.61 11.99 23.77
C ASP A 628 48.75 12.56 22.90
N PRO A 629 49.48 13.62 23.33
CA PRO A 629 49.27 14.38 24.57
C PRO A 629 47.97 15.20 24.56
N MET A 630 47.55 15.68 25.73
CA MET A 630 46.37 16.55 25.84
C MET A 630 46.64 17.92 25.18
N PRO A 631 45.75 18.43 24.31
CA PRO A 631 45.93 19.73 23.68
C PRO A 631 45.93 20.89 24.68
N GLN A 632 46.81 21.88 24.45
CA GLN A 632 46.84 23.15 25.16
C GLN A 632 46.06 24.19 24.33
N ASN A 633 45.07 24.85 24.94
CA ASN A 633 44.20 25.82 24.25
C ASN A 633 43.54 25.29 22.95
N GLY A 634 43.36 23.97 22.82
CA GLY A 634 42.85 23.28 21.63
C GLY A 634 43.92 22.76 20.66
N TRP A 635 45.17 23.20 20.81
CA TRP A 635 46.28 22.94 19.89
C TRP A 635 47.39 22.06 20.50
N LEU A 636 48.25 21.54 19.64
CA LEU A 636 49.36 20.66 19.97
C LEU A 636 50.65 21.12 19.26
N ASN A 637 51.71 21.38 20.04
CA ASN A 637 53.04 21.75 19.52
C ASN A 637 53.92 20.55 19.11
N LYS A 638 53.34 19.38 18.93
CA LYS A 638 54.03 18.13 18.57
C LYS A 638 53.04 17.13 17.97
N GLU A 639 53.56 15.99 17.52
CA GLU A 639 52.74 14.85 17.10
C GLU A 639 51.82 14.34 18.22
N ALA A 640 50.64 13.85 17.82
CA ALA A 640 49.66 13.31 18.76
C ALA A 640 49.09 11.99 18.25
N SER A 641 48.56 11.19 19.18
CA SER A 641 47.85 9.95 18.89
C SER A 641 46.42 10.02 19.42
N VAL A 642 45.49 9.38 18.69
CA VAL A 642 44.11 9.19 19.16
C VAL A 642 43.86 7.72 19.40
N THR A 643 43.50 7.38 20.64
CA THR A 643 43.06 6.04 21.03
C THR A 643 41.55 5.99 21.10
N LEU A 644 40.94 4.98 20.46
CA LEU A 644 39.51 4.68 20.56
C LEU A 644 39.30 3.52 21.54
N SER A 645 38.43 3.74 22.53
CA SER A 645 37.99 2.74 23.50
C SER A 645 36.51 2.50 23.33
N VAL A 646 36.11 1.25 23.08
CA VAL A 646 34.73 0.86 22.78
C VAL A 646 34.18 -0.06 23.88
N TYR A 647 32.88 0.07 24.17
CA TYR A 647 32.17 -0.76 25.13
C TYR A 647 30.79 -1.14 24.59
N ASP A 648 30.42 -2.39 24.80
CA ASP A 648 29.10 -2.96 24.56
C ASP A 648 28.86 -4.03 25.64
N ASP A 649 27.67 -4.06 26.26
CA ASP A 649 27.33 -4.95 27.38
C ASP A 649 26.36 -6.07 27.04
N LEU A 650 25.92 -6.18 25.78
CA LEU A 650 24.89 -7.12 25.35
C LEU A 650 25.38 -8.14 24.31
N SER A 651 25.68 -7.71 23.09
CA SER A 651 26.17 -8.62 22.03
C SER A 651 27.68 -8.56 21.82
N GLY A 652 28.35 -7.54 22.34
CA GLY A 652 29.78 -7.32 22.19
C GLY A 652 30.13 -6.64 20.86
N VAL A 653 31.35 -6.13 20.77
CA VAL A 653 31.79 -5.32 19.62
C VAL A 653 32.32 -6.22 18.50
N ALA A 654 31.78 -6.09 17.28
CA ALA A 654 32.33 -6.74 16.09
C ALA A 654 33.48 -5.97 15.47
N LYS A 655 33.35 -4.63 15.35
CA LYS A 655 34.43 -3.74 14.88
C LYS A 655 34.22 -2.29 15.27
N THR A 656 35.33 -1.58 15.44
CA THR A 656 35.40 -0.12 15.46
C THR A 656 35.98 0.37 14.14
N GLU A 657 35.41 1.43 13.58
CA GLU A 657 35.82 2.02 12.31
C GLU A 657 36.06 3.52 12.46
N TYR A 658 36.98 4.07 11.67
CA TYR A 658 37.24 5.49 11.58
C TYR A 658 37.50 5.95 10.14
N ARG A 659 37.50 7.25 9.90
CA ARG A 659 37.97 7.86 8.64
C ARG A 659 38.49 9.28 8.89
N LEU A 660 39.37 9.75 8.02
CA LEU A 660 40.04 11.05 8.14
C LEU A 660 39.52 12.04 7.10
N GLY A 661 39.18 13.25 7.53
CA GLY A 661 38.57 14.28 6.67
C GLY A 661 37.29 13.77 6.02
N ASP A 662 37.12 14.07 4.73
CA ASP A 662 35.95 13.68 3.94
C ASP A 662 36.18 12.40 3.12
N GLN A 663 37.07 11.51 3.59
CA GLN A 663 37.28 10.21 2.94
C GLN A 663 35.97 9.41 2.89
N ALA A 664 35.61 8.91 1.71
CA ALA A 664 34.37 8.14 1.53
C ALA A 664 34.38 6.81 2.30
N ASN A 665 35.54 6.16 2.39
CA ASN A 665 35.69 4.81 2.93
C ASN A 665 36.06 4.82 4.41
N TRP A 666 35.42 3.93 5.17
CA TRP A 666 35.77 3.61 6.56
C TRP A 666 36.97 2.67 6.62
N GLN A 667 37.85 2.88 7.61
CA GLN A 667 39.01 2.06 7.93
C GLN A 667 38.77 1.36 9.28
N THR A 668 39.12 0.08 9.40
CA THR A 668 39.01 -0.63 10.69
C THR A 668 40.06 -0.12 11.67
N TYR A 669 39.65 0.22 12.88
CA TYR A 669 40.55 0.63 13.95
C TYR A 669 41.32 -0.58 14.50
N ALA A 670 42.66 -0.54 14.39
CA ALA A 670 43.57 -1.61 14.84
C ALA A 670 44.57 -1.16 15.93
N GLY A 671 44.59 0.13 16.27
CA GLY A 671 45.53 0.75 17.21
C GLY A 671 45.52 2.27 17.09
N PRO A 672 46.28 2.99 17.95
CA PRO A 672 46.24 4.46 18.02
C PRO A 672 46.53 5.13 16.66
N ILE A 673 45.74 6.15 16.34
CA ILE A 673 45.82 6.90 15.08
C ILE A 673 46.76 8.09 15.27
N THR A 674 47.89 8.13 14.56
CA THR A 674 48.92 9.17 14.71
C THR A 674 48.71 10.35 13.77
N PHE A 675 48.85 11.56 14.29
CA PHE A 675 48.80 12.84 13.59
C PHE A 675 50.16 13.53 13.75
N THR A 676 50.87 13.76 12.65
CA THR A 676 52.26 14.27 12.65
C THR A 676 52.45 15.59 11.90
N ASN A 677 51.47 15.98 11.07
CA ASN A 677 51.53 17.17 10.23
C ASN A 677 50.76 18.33 10.88
N ASP A 678 51.22 19.55 10.62
CA ASP A 678 50.55 20.77 11.06
C ASP A 678 49.21 20.98 10.33
N GLY A 679 48.28 21.67 10.98
CA GLY A 679 46.93 21.96 10.50
C GLY A 679 45.82 21.29 11.33
N VAL A 680 44.61 21.32 10.77
CA VAL A 680 43.40 20.79 11.42
C VAL A 680 43.01 19.47 10.75
N SER A 681 42.96 18.40 11.55
CA SER A 681 42.53 17.07 11.12
C SER A 681 41.18 16.70 11.76
N ARG A 682 40.23 16.27 10.92
CA ARG A 682 38.91 15.77 11.32
C ARG A 682 38.95 14.24 11.36
N LEU A 683 38.61 13.65 12.50
CA LEU A 683 38.49 12.21 12.71
C LEU A 683 37.02 11.87 12.97
N GLU A 684 36.40 11.13 12.05
CA GLU A 684 35.08 10.52 12.29
C GLU A 684 35.27 9.06 12.72
N TYR A 685 34.50 8.62 13.71
CA TYR A 685 34.57 7.25 14.25
C TYR A 685 33.19 6.71 14.66
N ARG A 686 33.05 5.38 14.63
CA ARG A 686 31.86 4.63 15.05
C ARG A 686 32.23 3.19 15.39
N SER A 687 31.38 2.50 16.14
CA SER A 687 31.48 1.05 16.33
C SER A 687 30.22 0.29 15.90
N ILE A 688 30.40 -1.00 15.63
CA ILE A 688 29.36 -1.94 15.19
C ILE A 688 29.44 -3.18 16.08
N ASP A 689 28.30 -3.62 16.60
CA ASP A 689 28.20 -4.80 17.46
C ASP A 689 28.13 -6.13 16.66
N VAL A 690 28.04 -7.26 17.37
CA VAL A 690 27.96 -8.60 16.77
C VAL A 690 26.62 -8.87 16.06
N VAL A 691 25.53 -8.18 16.41
CA VAL A 691 24.21 -8.33 15.74
C VAL A 691 23.95 -7.33 14.61
N GLY A 692 24.86 -6.38 14.40
CA GLY A 692 24.83 -5.38 13.34
C GLY A 692 24.25 -4.01 13.74
N ASN A 693 24.02 -3.69 15.01
CA ASN A 693 23.67 -2.32 15.39
C ASN A 693 24.89 -1.40 15.20
N ILE A 694 24.66 -0.22 14.64
CA ILE A 694 25.71 0.74 14.25
C ILE A 694 25.59 1.98 15.14
N GLU A 695 26.69 2.36 15.79
CA GLU A 695 26.78 3.59 16.57
C GLU A 695 26.63 4.82 15.65
N GLN A 696 25.96 5.86 16.14
CA GLN A 696 25.96 7.16 15.45
C GLN A 696 27.39 7.68 15.30
N THR A 697 27.77 8.08 14.08
CA THR A 697 29.08 8.68 13.81
C THR A 697 29.39 9.81 14.78
N LYS A 698 30.51 9.69 15.48
CA LYS A 698 31.10 10.72 16.33
C LYS A 698 32.26 11.39 15.61
N GLU A 699 32.58 12.60 16.03
CA GLU A 699 33.65 13.41 15.46
C GLU A 699 34.63 13.83 16.56
N LEU A 700 35.90 13.95 16.19
CA LEU A 700 36.96 14.56 16.98
C LEU A 700 37.81 15.44 16.06
N ILE A 701 38.14 16.65 16.52
CA ILE A 701 39.07 17.55 15.84
C ILE A 701 40.43 17.47 16.55
N VAL A 702 41.49 17.30 15.76
CA VAL A 702 42.89 17.32 16.21
C VAL A 702 43.57 18.49 15.52
N GLN A 703 44.16 19.41 16.29
CA GLN A 703 44.81 20.62 15.76
C GLN A 703 46.29 20.60 16.16
N ILE A 704 47.20 20.58 15.18
CA ILE A 704 48.64 20.57 15.38
C ILE A 704 49.25 21.83 14.77
N ASP A 705 50.13 22.47 15.52
CA ASP A 705 50.95 23.57 15.05
C ASP A 705 52.30 23.54 15.79
N LYS A 706 53.33 23.10 15.09
CA LYS A 706 54.74 23.05 15.54
C LYS A 706 55.54 24.26 15.06
N SER A 707 54.90 25.20 14.36
CA SER A 707 55.56 26.36 13.77
C SER A 707 55.73 27.46 14.82
N LYS A 708 56.84 28.21 14.76
CA LYS A 708 57.02 29.36 15.65
C LYS A 708 56.38 30.61 15.04
N PRO A 709 55.80 31.50 15.85
CA PRO A 709 55.39 32.83 15.42
C PRO A 709 56.50 33.59 14.69
N VAL A 710 56.10 34.33 13.66
CA VAL A 710 56.98 35.27 12.94
C VAL A 710 56.71 36.70 13.36
N PHE A 711 57.70 37.58 13.25
CA PHE A 711 57.55 38.99 13.58
C PHE A 711 58.32 39.93 12.66
N VAL A 712 57.89 41.18 12.67
CA VAL A 712 58.60 42.34 12.15
C VAL A 712 58.60 43.40 13.25
N LEU A 713 59.79 43.76 13.71
CA LEU A 713 60.02 44.86 14.63
C LEU A 713 60.41 46.09 13.80
N THR A 714 59.75 47.22 14.00
CA THR A 714 60.06 48.48 13.31
C THR A 714 60.41 49.59 14.30
N ALA A 715 61.29 50.49 13.86
CA ALA A 715 61.55 51.78 14.47
C ALA A 715 61.08 52.87 13.50
N ASP A 716 60.17 53.73 13.96
CA ASP A 716 59.53 54.80 13.17
C ASP A 716 58.92 54.31 11.84
N GLY A 717 58.40 53.08 11.83
CA GLY A 717 57.80 52.44 10.66
C GLY A 717 58.77 51.73 9.73
N ILE A 718 60.09 51.82 9.95
CA ILE A 718 61.12 51.14 9.16
C ILE A 718 61.53 49.83 9.88
N PRO A 719 61.63 48.68 9.19
CA PRO A 719 62.15 47.44 9.79
C PRO A 719 63.51 47.62 10.45
N LEU A 720 63.61 47.23 11.72
CA LEU A 720 64.81 47.38 12.52
C LEU A 720 65.79 46.24 12.22
N ALA A 721 66.98 46.58 11.72
CA ALA A 721 68.07 45.63 11.51
C ALA A 721 68.98 45.54 12.75
N GLU A 722 69.66 44.41 12.90
CA GLU A 722 70.68 44.22 13.94
C GLU A 722 71.80 45.26 13.79
N GLY A 723 72.14 45.93 14.90
CA GLY A 723 73.16 46.98 14.94
C GLY A 723 72.73 48.32 14.34
N ALA A 724 71.43 48.54 14.08
CA ALA A 724 70.93 49.81 13.54
C ALA A 724 71.32 51.01 14.44
N VAL A 725 71.77 52.09 13.81
CA VAL A 725 72.26 53.30 14.50
C VAL A 725 71.21 54.40 14.44
N PHE A 726 70.91 55.02 15.58
CA PHE A 726 70.02 56.17 15.68
C PHE A 726 70.74 57.31 16.41
N SER A 727 70.49 58.54 15.97
CA SER A 727 70.81 59.70 16.82
C SER A 727 69.82 59.72 17.98
N ASP A 728 70.26 60.19 19.14
CA ASP A 728 69.43 60.36 20.33
C ASP A 728 68.57 61.65 20.29
N ASP A 729 68.50 62.29 19.12
CA ASP A 729 67.96 63.63 18.90
C ASP A 729 66.44 63.74 19.08
N ARG A 730 65.76 62.60 19.06
CA ARG A 730 64.31 62.47 19.15
C ARG A 730 63.90 61.10 19.70
N PRO A 731 62.69 60.96 20.25
CA PRO A 731 62.12 59.66 20.53
C PRO A 731 61.98 58.79 19.28
N ILE A 732 62.20 57.48 19.43
CA ILE A 732 61.96 56.46 18.39
C ILE A 732 60.69 55.67 18.73
N THR A 733 59.84 55.42 17.74
CA THR A 733 58.58 54.69 17.92
C THR A 733 58.78 53.21 17.58
N LEU A 734 58.70 52.34 18.59
CA LEU A 734 58.97 50.91 18.44
C LEU A 734 57.69 50.10 18.31
N LEU A 735 57.50 49.43 17.17
CA LEU A 735 56.30 48.64 16.87
C LEU A 735 56.66 47.19 16.54
N LEU A 736 56.15 46.26 17.36
CA LEU A 736 56.20 44.82 17.14
C LEU A 736 54.91 44.34 16.48
N ASN A 737 55.02 43.96 15.21
CA ASN A 737 54.00 43.26 14.46
C ASN A 737 54.36 41.78 14.42
N ALA A 738 53.53 40.94 15.04
CA ALA A 738 53.73 39.49 15.10
C ALA A 738 52.53 38.78 14.44
N ASN A 739 52.78 37.63 13.85
CA ASN A 739 51.75 36.76 13.28
C ASN A 739 52.10 35.30 13.55
N ASP A 740 51.07 34.49 13.77
CA ASP A 740 51.15 33.05 13.58
C ASP A 740 50.08 32.62 12.56
N ALA A 741 50.37 31.60 11.76
CA ALA A 741 49.54 31.19 10.62
C ALA A 741 48.50 30.12 10.93
N LEU A 742 48.59 29.44 12.09
CA LEU A 742 47.77 28.27 12.41
C LEU A 742 47.06 28.42 13.77
N SER A 743 47.80 28.30 14.87
CA SER A 743 47.21 28.37 16.21
C SER A 743 46.94 29.80 16.68
N GLY A 744 47.62 30.78 16.09
CA GLY A 744 47.48 32.20 16.40
C GLY A 744 48.21 32.58 17.69
N LEU A 745 48.33 33.88 17.96
CA LEU A 745 49.13 34.36 19.10
C LEU A 745 48.40 34.17 20.45
N ALA A 746 49.13 33.71 21.47
CA ALA A 746 48.71 33.73 22.87
C ALA A 746 49.30 34.92 23.63
N THR A 747 50.61 35.17 23.49
CA THR A 747 51.31 36.28 24.14
C THR A 747 52.31 36.94 23.20
N LYS A 748 52.50 38.26 23.37
CA LYS A 748 53.61 39.02 22.77
C LYS A 748 54.17 40.01 23.77
N GLU A 749 55.49 40.11 23.83
CA GLU A 749 56.23 40.99 24.72
C GLU A 749 57.43 41.59 23.98
N LEU A 750 57.64 42.88 24.19
CA LEU A 750 58.81 43.63 23.75
C LEU A 750 59.42 44.26 25.01
N THR A 751 60.72 44.09 25.21
CA THR A 751 61.47 44.73 26.29
C THR A 751 62.66 45.48 25.72
N LEU A 752 63.07 46.57 26.36
CA LEU A 752 64.28 47.34 26.06
C LEU A 752 65.18 47.32 27.29
N ASN A 753 66.39 46.78 27.17
CA ASN A 753 67.34 46.58 28.26
C ASN A 753 66.72 45.85 29.48
N GLY A 754 65.71 45.00 29.24
CA GLY A 754 64.94 44.28 30.27
C GLY A 754 63.67 44.99 30.77
N GLU A 755 63.45 46.26 30.45
CA GLU A 755 62.21 46.97 30.80
C GLU A 755 61.12 46.74 29.74
N ARG A 756 59.90 46.40 30.18
CA ARG A 756 58.79 46.09 29.26
C ARG A 756 58.22 47.33 28.58
N LEU A 757 58.10 47.28 27.26
CA LEU A 757 57.49 48.31 26.44
C LEU A 757 56.03 47.99 26.09
N THR A 758 55.21 49.03 26.01
CA THR A 758 53.92 48.98 25.30
C THR A 758 54.17 48.92 23.80
N ASN A 759 53.40 48.11 23.06
CA ASN A 759 53.56 48.03 21.61
C ASN A 759 53.22 49.35 20.93
N GLY A 760 54.12 49.91 20.12
CA GLY A 760 53.98 51.25 19.56
C GLY A 760 54.42 52.38 20.51
N ALA A 761 55.14 52.06 21.59
CA ALA A 761 55.69 53.08 22.48
C ALA A 761 56.72 53.96 21.75
N SER A 762 56.61 55.28 21.96
CA SER A 762 57.67 56.23 21.62
C SER A 762 58.64 56.30 22.79
N VAL A 763 59.90 55.92 22.54
CA VAL A 763 60.94 55.80 23.57
C VAL A 763 61.98 56.90 23.37
N ASP A 764 62.15 57.72 24.39
CA ASP A 764 63.15 58.78 24.42
C ASP A 764 64.49 58.25 24.95
N LEU A 765 65.52 58.36 24.12
CA LEU A 765 66.86 57.84 24.35
C LEU A 765 67.94 58.94 24.42
N ALA A 766 67.52 60.21 24.45
CA ALA A 766 68.39 61.37 24.66
C ALA A 766 69.34 61.17 25.85
N GLY A 767 70.65 61.33 25.63
CA GLY A 767 71.72 61.11 26.60
C GLY A 767 71.94 59.66 27.05
N LYS A 768 71.26 58.68 26.44
CA LYS A 768 71.45 57.24 26.69
C LYS A 768 72.26 56.63 25.54
N LEU A 769 73.50 57.07 25.38
CA LEU A 769 74.37 56.63 24.28
C LEU A 769 74.88 55.19 24.48
N GLY A 770 75.24 54.52 23.37
CA GLY A 770 75.79 53.17 23.35
C GLY A 770 74.81 52.11 22.84
N LEU A 771 75.14 50.84 23.08
CA LEU A 771 74.33 49.69 22.67
C LEU A 771 73.12 49.49 23.59
N HIS A 772 71.94 49.39 22.99
CA HIS A 772 70.70 48.97 23.63
C HIS A 772 70.21 47.68 23.01
N THR A 773 69.57 46.83 23.82
CA THR A 773 69.05 45.53 23.38
C THR A 773 67.54 45.50 23.52
N LEU A 774 66.84 45.34 22.39
CA LEU A 774 65.44 44.98 22.39
C LEU A 774 65.31 43.46 22.43
N ARG A 775 64.49 42.91 23.33
CA ARG A 775 64.16 41.47 23.35
C ARG A 775 62.67 41.26 23.07
N VAL A 776 62.39 40.39 22.10
CA VAL A 776 61.06 40.02 21.61
C VAL A 776 60.75 38.60 22.07
N VAL A 777 59.66 38.43 22.82
CA VAL A 777 59.15 37.10 23.21
C VAL A 777 57.72 36.96 22.73
N ILE A 778 57.43 35.93 21.93
CA ILE A 778 56.10 35.67 21.37
C ILE A 778 55.79 34.19 21.56
N THR A 779 54.61 33.87 22.05
CA THR A 779 54.12 32.48 22.16
C THR A 779 52.75 32.36 21.51
N ASP A 780 52.52 31.30 20.75
CA ASP A 780 51.24 30.98 20.12
C ASP A 780 50.30 30.18 21.04
N GLN A 781 49.13 29.79 20.52
CA GLN A 781 48.16 28.98 21.29
C GLN A 781 48.58 27.51 21.44
N ALA A 782 49.38 26.96 20.53
CA ALA A 782 49.96 25.62 20.66
C ALA A 782 51.08 25.53 21.71
N GLY A 783 51.66 26.67 22.09
CA GLY A 783 52.77 26.78 23.02
C GLY A 783 54.16 26.77 22.37
N ASN A 784 54.31 27.09 21.08
CA ASN A 784 55.64 27.37 20.51
C ASN A 784 56.06 28.80 20.86
N THR A 785 57.31 28.95 21.30
CA THR A 785 57.85 30.26 21.71
C THR A 785 58.98 30.71 20.79
N MET A 786 58.86 31.93 20.30
CA MET A 786 59.94 32.74 19.74
C MET A 786 60.54 33.63 20.84
N ASP A 787 61.87 33.70 20.91
CA ASP A 787 62.63 34.49 21.88
C ASP A 787 63.91 34.96 21.19
N GLU A 788 63.91 36.21 20.73
CA GLU A 788 65.02 36.81 19.97
C GLU A 788 65.37 38.20 20.53
N SER A 789 66.57 38.67 20.22
CA SER A 789 67.03 40.01 20.61
C SER A 789 67.63 40.75 19.42
N VAL A 790 67.38 42.06 19.35
CA VAL A 790 67.87 42.97 18.33
C VAL A 790 68.63 44.11 19.00
N GLY A 791 69.90 44.28 18.64
CA GLY A 791 70.73 45.40 19.08
C GLY A 791 70.47 46.66 18.26
N LEU A 792 70.42 47.81 18.94
CA LEU A 792 70.46 49.14 18.31
C LEU A 792 71.48 50.02 19.04
N THR A 793 72.21 50.87 18.31
CA THR A 793 73.20 51.77 18.89
C THR A 793 72.70 53.20 18.85
N ILE A 794 72.75 53.88 20.00
CA ILE A 794 72.41 55.29 20.15
C ILE A 794 73.69 56.12 20.15
N THR A 795 73.77 57.12 19.26
CA THR A 795 74.97 57.96 19.06
C THR A 795 74.65 59.43 19.10
N ALA A 796 75.49 60.23 19.75
CA ALA A 796 75.46 61.68 19.60
C ALA A 796 75.95 62.08 18.20
N THR A 797 75.38 63.14 17.63
CA THR A 797 75.85 63.79 16.38
C THR A 797 75.80 65.31 16.57
N PRO A 798 76.63 66.12 15.89
CA PRO A 798 76.52 67.59 15.93
C PRO A 798 75.11 68.10 15.66
N GLU A 799 74.47 67.55 14.62
CA GLU A 799 73.12 67.87 14.19
C GLU A 799 72.09 67.39 15.22
N GLY A 800 72.36 66.28 15.89
CA GLY A 800 71.53 65.76 16.98
C GLY A 800 71.56 66.67 18.20
N VAL A 801 72.75 67.09 18.65
CA VAL A 801 72.91 68.06 19.74
C VAL A 801 72.21 69.38 19.40
N TYR A 802 72.31 69.84 18.15
CA TYR A 802 71.60 71.04 17.68
C TYR A 802 70.07 70.89 17.84
N LYS A 803 69.50 69.77 17.38
CA LYS A 803 68.06 69.51 17.51
C LYS A 803 67.61 69.28 18.95
N LEU A 804 68.44 68.66 19.79
CA LEU A 804 68.16 68.51 21.23
C LEU A 804 68.11 69.89 21.90
N MET A 805 69.04 70.78 21.58
CA MET A 805 68.96 72.17 22.04
C MET A 805 67.65 72.83 21.61
N ASP A 806 67.25 72.72 20.33
CA ASP A 806 65.99 73.29 19.84
C ASP A 806 64.78 72.70 20.58
N ARG A 807 64.72 71.37 20.73
CA ARG A 807 63.71 70.64 21.51
C ARG A 807 63.61 71.14 22.96
N TYR A 808 64.73 71.38 23.62
CA TYR A 808 64.77 71.85 25.01
C TYR A 808 64.51 73.36 25.15
N ILE A 809 64.77 74.16 24.10
CA ILE A 809 64.36 75.57 24.01
C ILE A 809 62.84 75.64 23.88
N GLU A 810 62.23 74.84 23.01
CA GLU A 810 60.78 74.76 22.83
C GLU A 810 60.06 74.27 24.10
N ALA A 811 60.64 73.30 24.81
CA ALA A 811 60.16 72.86 26.12
C ALA A 811 60.35 73.92 27.24
N GLY A 812 61.11 74.99 26.99
CA GLY A 812 61.45 76.00 28.00
C GLY A 812 62.42 75.50 29.08
N GLU A 813 63.13 74.40 28.83
CA GLU A 813 64.13 73.81 29.72
C GLU A 813 65.55 74.34 29.46
N LEU A 814 65.78 75.02 28.32
CA LEU A 814 67.02 75.71 27.98
C LEU A 814 66.73 77.16 27.55
N LYS A 815 67.36 78.15 28.18
CA LYS A 815 66.99 79.59 28.07
C LYS A 815 68.18 80.50 27.77
N SER A 816 67.91 81.62 27.10
CA SER A 816 68.88 82.70 26.92
C SER A 816 69.24 83.35 28.27
N PRO A 817 70.48 83.81 28.49
CA PRO A 817 71.57 83.95 27.51
C PRO A 817 72.38 82.67 27.23
N LEU A 818 72.15 81.56 27.96
CA LEU A 818 72.93 80.33 27.79
C LEU A 818 72.77 79.71 26.40
N VAL A 819 71.56 79.75 25.82
CA VAL A 819 71.26 79.31 24.44
C VAL A 819 72.25 79.90 23.42
N GLU A 820 72.51 81.20 23.49
CA GLU A 820 73.39 81.89 22.53
C GLU A 820 74.86 81.45 22.67
N GLN A 821 75.29 81.19 23.90
CA GLN A 821 76.64 80.70 24.19
C GLN A 821 76.84 79.28 23.65
N LEU A 822 75.90 78.39 23.94
CA LEU A 822 75.92 77.01 23.47
C LEU A 822 75.80 76.93 21.94
N ARG A 823 74.88 77.68 21.31
CA ARG A 823 74.74 77.70 19.85
C ARG A 823 76.01 78.25 19.18
N ASN A 824 76.63 79.30 19.73
CA ASN A 824 77.88 79.80 19.18
C ASN A 824 79.00 78.74 19.28
N SER A 825 79.18 78.09 20.44
CA SER A 825 80.18 77.02 20.59
C SER A 825 79.93 75.83 19.65
N LEU A 826 78.68 75.37 19.51
CA LEU A 826 78.33 74.27 18.60
C LEU A 826 78.53 74.66 17.13
N ASN A 827 78.14 75.88 16.73
CA ASN A 827 78.37 76.39 15.38
C ASN A 827 79.86 76.53 15.05
N GLN A 828 80.70 76.96 16.01
CA GLN A 828 82.14 76.97 15.82
C GLN A 828 82.71 75.54 15.72
N ALA A 829 82.21 74.58 16.51
CA ALA A 829 82.61 73.18 16.40
C ALA A 829 82.30 72.60 15.01
N LEU A 830 81.05 72.75 14.55
CA LEU A 830 80.61 72.40 13.19
C LEU A 830 81.50 73.06 12.12
N HIS A 831 81.78 74.35 12.24
CA HIS A 831 82.60 75.07 11.26
C HIS A 831 84.06 74.60 11.19
N GLN A 832 84.61 73.98 12.23
CA GLN A 832 85.92 73.32 12.16
C GLN A 832 85.82 71.89 11.60
N LEU A 833 84.74 71.14 11.88
CA LEU A 833 84.47 69.84 11.25
C LEU A 833 84.35 69.96 9.72
N ASP A 834 83.67 70.99 9.22
CA ASP A 834 83.57 71.29 7.78
C ASP A 834 84.94 71.51 7.11
N LYS A 835 85.96 71.91 7.88
CA LYS A 835 87.35 72.07 7.43
C LYS A 835 88.20 70.81 7.62
N GLY A 836 87.63 69.76 8.22
CA GLY A 836 88.33 68.55 8.64
C GLY A 836 89.16 68.70 9.93
N ASP A 837 89.05 69.83 10.64
CA ASP A 837 89.84 70.14 11.84
C ASP A 837 89.11 69.66 13.10
N LYS A 838 89.15 68.34 13.30
CA LYS A 838 88.55 67.65 14.46
C LYS A 838 89.11 68.13 15.81
N ASP A 839 90.40 68.45 15.87
CA ASP A 839 91.05 68.94 17.11
C ASP A 839 90.48 70.29 17.56
N ASN A 840 90.27 71.24 16.64
CA ASN A 840 89.65 72.53 16.99
C ASN A 840 88.12 72.41 17.14
N ALA A 841 87.46 71.47 16.46
CA ALA A 841 86.06 71.15 16.73
C ALA A 841 85.85 70.67 18.17
N ALA A 842 86.70 69.75 18.64
CA ALA A 842 86.68 69.24 20.01
C ALA A 842 86.90 70.36 21.05
N LYS A 843 87.79 71.33 20.80
CA LYS A 843 87.98 72.50 21.69
C LYS A 843 86.73 73.36 21.80
N HIS A 844 86.05 73.66 20.68
CA HIS A 844 84.81 74.42 20.74
C HIS A 844 83.67 73.66 21.43
N MET A 845 83.68 72.32 21.38
CA MET A 845 82.77 71.50 22.17
C MET A 845 83.17 71.41 23.65
N GLN A 846 84.46 71.56 24.00
CA GLN A 846 84.89 71.79 25.39
C GLN A 846 84.43 73.16 25.90
N ASP A 847 84.47 74.20 25.07
CA ASP A 847 83.86 75.50 25.40
C ASP A 847 82.34 75.36 25.59
N PHE A 848 81.64 74.57 24.76
CA PHE A 848 80.22 74.25 24.96
C PHE A 848 79.96 73.65 26.34
N LEU A 849 80.73 72.63 26.75
CA LEU A 849 80.65 72.05 28.10
C LEU A 849 80.94 73.06 29.20
N LYS A 850 81.92 73.94 29.01
CA LYS A 850 82.27 75.00 29.96
C LYS A 850 81.14 76.01 30.13
N HIS A 851 80.43 76.35 29.06
CA HIS A 851 79.23 77.20 29.11
C HIS A 851 78.06 76.47 29.79
N LEU A 852 77.82 75.20 29.43
CA LEU A 852 76.74 74.37 29.97
C LEU A 852 76.84 74.17 31.49
N ASN A 853 78.05 73.97 32.01
CA ASN A 853 78.34 73.73 33.42
C ASN A 853 78.66 75.01 34.24
N ASN A 854 78.45 76.20 33.68
CA ASN A 854 78.82 77.45 34.33
C ASN A 854 77.81 77.83 35.45
N GLU A 855 78.23 77.82 36.73
CA GLU A 855 77.32 78.04 37.88
C GLU A 855 76.35 79.24 37.75
N PRO A 856 76.77 80.44 37.29
CA PRO A 856 75.85 81.58 37.13
C PRO A 856 74.76 81.38 36.07
N GLN A 857 74.86 80.33 35.23
CA GLN A 857 73.88 79.95 34.22
C GLN A 857 72.98 78.78 34.66
N ALA A 858 73.16 78.22 35.86
CA ALA A 858 72.40 77.04 36.33
C ALA A 858 70.87 77.24 36.36
N ASN A 859 70.38 78.48 36.46
CA ASN A 859 68.94 78.78 36.38
C ASN A 859 68.36 78.77 34.95
N ASN A 860 69.21 78.66 33.93
CA ASN A 860 68.85 78.75 32.51
C ASN A 860 68.87 77.38 31.80
N VAL A 861 69.15 76.29 32.51
CA VAL A 861 69.13 74.92 31.98
C VAL A 861 68.63 73.95 33.05
N SER A 862 67.78 72.97 32.70
CA SER A 862 67.37 71.93 33.63
C SER A 862 68.51 70.92 33.87
N ALA A 863 68.54 70.30 35.06
CA ALA A 863 69.58 69.30 35.37
C ALA A 863 69.56 68.09 34.42
N ALA A 864 68.38 67.73 33.88
CA ALA A 864 68.25 66.68 32.88
C ALA A 864 68.86 67.10 31.52
N VAL A 865 68.57 68.32 31.06
CA VAL A 865 69.15 68.86 29.82
C VAL A 865 70.67 69.05 29.93
N MET A 866 71.17 69.49 31.09
CA MET A 866 72.60 69.58 31.38
C MET A 866 73.27 68.20 31.30
N PHE A 867 72.62 67.15 31.80
CA PHE A 867 73.12 65.78 31.70
C PHE A 867 73.13 65.25 30.26
N VAL A 868 72.04 65.43 29.51
CA VAL A 868 71.93 64.98 28.11
C VAL A 868 72.96 65.68 27.23
N LEU A 869 72.84 67.00 27.07
CA LEU A 869 73.74 67.77 26.19
C LEU A 869 75.21 67.67 26.64
N GLY A 870 75.44 67.46 27.94
CA GLY A 870 76.77 67.21 28.49
C GLY A 870 77.32 65.83 28.13
N THR A 871 76.49 64.80 28.13
CA THR A 871 76.87 63.44 27.71
C THR A 871 77.23 63.42 26.23
N ASP A 872 76.41 64.05 25.39
CA ASP A 872 76.59 64.10 23.95
C ASP A 872 77.84 64.89 23.57
N ALA A 873 78.01 66.06 24.17
CA ALA A 873 79.22 66.87 24.00
C ALA A 873 80.50 66.10 24.35
N ASN A 874 80.50 65.34 25.46
CA ASN A 874 81.65 64.51 25.84
C ASN A 874 81.88 63.35 24.87
N ALA A 875 80.83 62.71 24.36
CA ALA A 875 80.95 61.67 23.34
C ALA A 875 81.57 62.21 22.05
N LEU A 876 81.09 63.35 21.56
CA LEU A 876 81.62 64.03 20.38
C LEU A 876 83.07 64.49 20.55
N ILE A 877 83.43 65.08 21.70
CA ILE A 877 84.83 65.42 22.03
C ILE A 877 85.71 64.17 21.98
N THR A 878 85.23 63.05 22.54
CA THR A 878 85.98 61.78 22.58
C THR A 878 86.18 61.22 21.18
N GLU A 879 85.14 61.24 20.34
CA GLU A 879 85.20 60.77 18.95
C GLU A 879 86.16 61.63 18.10
N TRP A 880 86.14 62.96 18.27
CA TRP A 880 86.94 63.87 17.46
C TRP A 880 88.38 63.99 17.93
N SER A 881 88.65 63.72 19.21
CA SER A 881 90.01 63.69 19.77
C SER A 881 90.68 62.31 19.64
N ALA A 882 89.96 61.29 19.14
CA ALA A 882 90.53 59.99 18.82
C ALA A 882 91.38 60.08 17.53
N LYS A 883 92.58 59.46 17.58
CA LYS A 883 93.55 59.45 16.47
C LYS A 883 93.48 58.17 15.63
#